data_AF-A0A1N7CMW7-F1
#
_entry.id   AF-A0A1N7CMW7-F1
#
_cell.length_a   1.000
_cell.length_b   1.000
_cell.length_c   1.000
_cell.angle_alpha   90.00
_cell.angle_beta   90.00
_cell.angle_gamma   90.00
#
_symmetry.space_group_name_H-M   'P 1'
#
loop_
_entity.id
_entity.type
_entity.pdbx_description
1 polymer ?
#
loop_
_entity_poly.entity_id
_entity_poly.type
_entity_poly.pdbx_seq_one_letter_code
_entity_poly.pdbx_strand_id
1 'polypeptide(L)'
;MSGEAVLGQVFEKGMAGKMAFILLDRGWILVPAGFLFGRALLLSQLSPFALSFFAAVLMMKKEVGPRVFLAVLAGALTVSTVQAAVVFSLLFGFLLMHRLFRTLHKGETAPVPFFVFFTTIVVKSVFSYIVNGSAFVPAYDLVLAAIEASLAFVLTLIFMQCMPFLSLSGRIRTLKTEEWISLLIVFASAATGMAGWMIGSLEVDHIAARYLVTAISFLSGAAFGSAAGVVSGLILSLAGVNDFHEMSILAFAGLLGGLFKEWKRSGAIAGLMTATVLAGFYGEGNVTDMAALYESAAAAVLLCLTPKLWTDHLSKLIPGTAEHSIEQQRYLRKVRDVTANRMEQFSDLFDALSGSFAQSVQQETAEREVDLFLSGITEKTCQTCFKKEQCWAYQFNETYELMKNILEDADSGQEVLSPHLAKELEQYCFRPARVEAEIRSQLTYYRANKKLKQQMKESRKIVAEQLEGMSKVMRDFAEEMKREEETHITQEEKITTAIESFGMEITDIRVFSVQKGGVDIEMTVPYSKGHGESEKIIAPILSDLLNEYIIVVDEQQDGSGVRSIFRSATAFRVVTGLAHTAKGGGLISGDSFSAIEIGTGKFAIAISDGMGNGGRAHDESSATIRLLKQILQSGIEETVAVKSINSILSLRTNDEVFSTLDLAIIDLQDARTVFLKVGSAPSFIKRGDQVLKVEAGNVPIGILQQFEVETVHEQLKSGDLLITMSDGVFEGPEFIENADVWMKRKIKSIDTTDPQAFADLLMDEVIRTQSNEIKDDMTLCVARIEHNVPEWAAIPIYDIEPAEKKKKKPDRRRAV
;
A
#
# COMPACT_ATOMS: atom_id res chain seq x y z
N MET A 1 -8.45 -1.84 -18.54
CA MET A 1 -9.86 -1.41 -18.68
C MET A 1 -10.12 -0.33 -17.66
N SER A 2 -10.61 0.84 -18.07
CA SER A 2 -10.93 1.96 -17.17
C SER A 2 -11.94 1.49 -16.11
N GLY A 3 -11.74 1.93 -14.87
CA GLY A 3 -12.59 1.56 -13.72
C GLY A 3 -14.08 1.93 -13.87
N GLU A 4 -14.45 2.65 -14.93
CA GLU A 4 -15.84 2.91 -15.33
C GLU A 4 -16.59 1.63 -15.72
N ALA A 5 -15.92 0.63 -16.29
CA ALA A 5 -16.59 -0.60 -16.76
C ALA A 5 -17.00 -1.55 -15.61
N VAL A 6 -16.29 -1.52 -14.48
CA VAL A 6 -16.53 -2.46 -13.35
C VAL A 6 -17.62 -1.93 -12.40
N LEU A 7 -17.72 -0.61 -12.24
CA LEU A 7 -18.77 0.03 -11.42
C LEU A 7 -20.14 0.08 -12.14
N GLY A 8 -20.14 0.12 -13.47
CA GLY A 8 -21.38 0.01 -14.27
C GLY A 8 -22.15 -1.29 -14.02
N GLN A 9 -21.45 -2.40 -13.79
CA GLN A 9 -22.09 -3.71 -13.60
C GLN A 9 -22.79 -3.89 -12.24
N VAL A 10 -22.38 -3.17 -11.20
CA VAL A 10 -23.03 -3.26 -9.87
C VAL A 10 -24.33 -2.49 -9.83
N PHE A 11 -24.41 -1.36 -10.54
CA PHE A 11 -25.63 -0.54 -10.65
C PHE A 11 -26.68 -1.11 -11.62
N GLU A 12 -26.29 -2.03 -12.52
CA GLU A 12 -27.18 -2.55 -13.56
C GLU A 12 -28.17 -3.63 -13.11
N LYS A 13 -27.95 -4.30 -11.97
CA LYS A 13 -28.74 -5.49 -11.60
C LYS A 13 -30.10 -5.22 -10.94
N GLY A 14 -30.50 -3.96 -10.77
CA GLY A 14 -31.82 -3.62 -10.20
C GLY A 14 -32.50 -2.44 -10.90
N MET A 15 -33.82 -2.52 -11.08
CA MET A 15 -34.65 -1.46 -11.67
C MET A 15 -34.51 -0.12 -10.93
N ALA A 16 -34.29 -0.16 -9.61
CA ALA A 16 -33.99 0.99 -8.76
C ALA A 16 -32.60 1.62 -9.01
N GLY A 17 -31.60 0.79 -9.35
CA GLY A 17 -30.24 1.25 -9.67
C GLY A 17 -30.18 2.02 -10.98
N LYS A 18 -30.87 1.52 -12.02
CA LYS A 18 -31.01 2.24 -13.30
C LYS A 18 -31.73 3.59 -13.13
N MET A 19 -32.75 3.65 -12.26
CA MET A 19 -33.48 4.89 -11.99
C MET A 19 -32.63 5.91 -11.22
N ALA A 20 -31.86 5.46 -10.21
CA ALA A 20 -30.93 6.31 -9.46
C ALA A 20 -29.78 6.84 -10.33
N PHE A 21 -29.23 6.01 -11.21
CA PHE A 21 -28.19 6.40 -12.17
C PHE A 21 -28.69 7.47 -13.15
N ILE A 22 -29.89 7.30 -13.70
CA ILE A 22 -30.52 8.29 -14.60
C ILE A 22 -30.86 9.61 -13.85
N LEU A 23 -31.29 9.53 -12.59
CA LEU A 23 -31.63 10.69 -11.76
C LEU A 23 -30.40 11.54 -11.40
N LEU A 24 -29.25 10.92 -11.12
CA LEU A 24 -28.03 11.61 -10.70
C LEU A 24 -27.13 12.05 -11.87
N ASP A 25 -26.91 11.20 -12.87
CA ASP A 25 -25.93 11.48 -13.92
C ASP A 25 -26.40 12.62 -14.85
N ARG A 26 -27.67 12.58 -15.26
CA ARG A 26 -28.32 13.64 -16.06
C ARG A 26 -28.76 14.86 -15.23
N GLY A 27 -28.46 14.91 -13.94
CA GLY A 27 -28.70 16.05 -13.06
C GLY A 27 -30.18 16.34 -12.77
N TRP A 28 -31.06 15.34 -12.86
CA TRP A 28 -32.49 15.52 -12.61
C TRP A 28 -32.80 15.88 -11.15
N ILE A 29 -31.97 15.45 -10.19
CA ILE A 29 -32.13 15.79 -8.77
C ILE A 29 -32.00 17.30 -8.47
N LEU A 30 -31.32 18.05 -9.34
CA LEU A 30 -31.15 19.50 -9.20
C LEU A 30 -32.42 20.29 -9.53
N VAL A 31 -33.36 19.69 -10.29
CA VAL A 31 -34.64 20.31 -10.66
C VAL A 31 -35.59 20.43 -9.46
N PRO A 32 -35.94 19.35 -8.71
CA PRO A 32 -36.76 19.48 -7.52
C PRO A 32 -36.06 20.28 -6.42
N ALA A 33 -34.74 20.19 -6.29
CA ALA A 33 -33.98 21.05 -5.38
C ALA A 33 -34.13 22.54 -5.74
N GLY A 34 -34.03 22.89 -7.04
CA GLY A 34 -34.26 24.24 -7.53
C GLY A 34 -35.66 24.75 -7.22
N PHE A 35 -36.68 23.90 -7.36
CA PHE A 35 -38.05 24.25 -6.98
C PHE A 35 -38.20 24.59 -5.49
N LEU A 36 -37.61 23.78 -4.59
CA LEU A 36 -37.62 24.03 -3.15
C LEU A 36 -36.86 25.31 -2.78
N PHE A 37 -35.66 25.51 -3.30
CA PHE A 37 -34.88 26.72 -3.03
C PHE A 37 -35.50 28.00 -3.63
N GLY A 38 -36.33 27.87 -4.67
CA GLY A 38 -37.14 28.98 -5.19
C GLY A 38 -38.30 29.38 -4.27
N ARG A 39 -38.79 28.46 -3.44
CA ARG A 39 -39.84 28.72 -2.42
C ARG A 39 -39.29 29.20 -1.08
N ALA A 40 -38.06 28.82 -0.75
CA ALA A 40 -37.45 29.08 0.55
C ALA A 40 -37.33 30.61 0.83
N LEU A 41 -38.02 31.05 1.88
CA LEU A 41 -38.02 32.44 2.36
C LEU A 41 -37.57 32.50 3.83
N LEU A 42 -36.77 33.51 4.16
CA LEU A 42 -36.46 33.90 5.54
C LEU A 42 -37.25 35.16 5.88
N LEU A 43 -37.80 35.23 7.10
CA LEU A 43 -38.61 36.34 7.62
C LEU A 43 -39.76 36.74 6.69
N SER A 44 -40.27 35.77 5.93
CA SER A 44 -41.31 35.95 4.89
C SER A 44 -40.99 36.94 3.76
N GLN A 45 -39.77 37.50 3.68
CA GLN A 45 -39.39 38.55 2.72
C GLN A 45 -38.05 38.30 2.00
N LEU A 46 -37.11 37.60 2.63
CA LEU A 46 -35.75 37.40 2.10
C LEU A 46 -35.65 36.06 1.37
N SER A 47 -35.02 36.05 0.20
CA SER A 47 -34.91 34.89 -0.69
C SER A 47 -33.46 34.61 -1.14
N PRO A 48 -32.51 34.45 -0.21
CA PRO A 48 -31.09 34.33 -0.57
C PRO A 48 -30.75 32.99 -1.26
N PHE A 49 -31.59 31.96 -1.13
CA PHE A 49 -31.34 30.61 -1.64
C PHE A 49 -31.51 30.47 -3.16
N ALA A 50 -32.49 31.16 -3.74
CA ALA A 50 -32.85 31.01 -5.15
C ALA A 50 -31.69 31.37 -6.09
N LEU A 51 -31.07 32.54 -5.88
CA LEU A 51 -29.97 33.01 -6.71
C LEU A 51 -28.66 32.26 -6.42
N SER A 52 -28.37 32.00 -5.15
CA SER A 52 -27.13 31.33 -4.74
C SER A 52 -27.04 29.90 -5.25
N PHE A 53 -28.15 29.14 -5.22
CA PHE A 53 -28.22 27.80 -5.81
C PHE A 53 -28.10 27.81 -7.33
N PHE A 54 -28.82 28.70 -8.02
CA PHE A 54 -28.75 28.81 -9.48
C PHE A 54 -27.34 29.18 -9.97
N ALA A 55 -26.68 30.10 -9.29
CA ALA A 55 -25.32 30.53 -9.62
C ALA A 55 -24.31 29.36 -9.50
N ALA A 56 -24.41 28.54 -8.45
CA ALA A 56 -23.57 27.36 -8.27
C ALA A 56 -23.79 26.31 -9.36
N VAL A 57 -25.06 26.03 -9.71
CA VAL A 57 -25.40 25.06 -10.77
C VAL A 57 -24.89 25.52 -12.14
N LEU A 58 -25.04 26.80 -12.49
CA LEU A 58 -24.62 27.33 -13.78
C LEU A 58 -23.10 27.21 -13.99
N MET A 59 -22.30 27.33 -12.93
CA MET A 59 -20.84 27.23 -13.01
C MET A 59 -20.36 25.81 -13.25
N MET A 60 -21.01 24.83 -12.62
CA MET A 60 -20.56 23.44 -12.64
C MET A 60 -21.20 22.63 -13.78
N LYS A 61 -22.51 22.79 -14.01
CA LYS A 61 -23.27 22.05 -15.04
C LYS A 61 -24.10 23.00 -15.91
N LYS A 62 -23.42 23.70 -16.82
CA LYS A 62 -24.02 24.68 -17.76
C LYS A 62 -25.24 24.12 -18.53
N GLU A 63 -25.22 22.83 -18.86
CA GLU A 63 -26.28 22.16 -19.62
C GLU A 63 -27.60 22.02 -18.85
N VAL A 64 -27.53 21.93 -17.51
CA VAL A 64 -28.71 21.75 -16.64
C VAL A 64 -29.27 23.11 -16.18
N GLY A 65 -28.48 24.19 -16.33
CA GLY A 65 -28.82 25.56 -15.93
C GLY A 65 -30.22 26.03 -16.37
N PRO A 66 -30.62 25.92 -17.66
CA PRO A 66 -31.94 26.37 -18.11
C PRO A 66 -33.11 25.64 -17.43
N ARG A 67 -32.92 24.35 -17.07
CA ARG A 67 -33.95 23.56 -16.39
C ARG A 67 -34.10 24.00 -14.93
N VAL A 68 -32.98 24.27 -14.26
CA VAL A 68 -32.99 24.77 -12.87
C VAL A 68 -33.54 26.20 -12.81
N PHE A 69 -33.26 27.05 -13.80
CA PHE A 69 -33.87 28.38 -13.92
C PHE A 69 -35.40 28.31 -13.90
N LEU A 70 -35.99 27.43 -14.72
CA LEU A 70 -37.43 27.23 -14.78
C LEU A 70 -37.98 26.65 -13.46
N ALA A 71 -37.25 25.73 -12.83
CA ALA A 71 -37.66 25.13 -11.56
C ALA A 71 -37.69 26.15 -10.41
N VAL A 72 -36.64 26.97 -10.27
CA VAL A 72 -36.56 28.04 -9.25
C VAL A 72 -37.68 29.05 -9.45
N LEU A 73 -37.96 29.45 -10.70
CA LEU A 73 -39.04 30.36 -11.02
C LEU A 73 -40.42 29.76 -10.72
N ALA A 74 -40.63 28.49 -11.05
CA ALA A 74 -41.85 27.77 -10.70
C ALA A 74 -42.05 27.70 -9.19
N GLY A 75 -40.98 27.48 -8.42
CA GLY A 75 -40.99 27.55 -6.96
C GLY A 75 -41.44 28.93 -6.46
N ALA A 76 -40.79 30.00 -6.91
CA ALA A 76 -41.14 31.36 -6.49
C ALA A 76 -42.60 31.74 -6.81
N LEU A 77 -43.12 31.30 -7.97
CA LEU A 77 -44.50 31.53 -8.39
C LEU A 77 -45.54 30.90 -7.45
N THR A 78 -45.20 29.76 -6.85
CA THR A 78 -46.09 29.08 -5.89
C THR A 78 -46.16 29.78 -4.53
N VAL A 79 -45.34 30.80 -4.27
CA VAL A 79 -45.40 31.61 -3.04
C VAL A 79 -46.16 32.90 -3.30
N SER A 80 -45.70 33.72 -4.26
CA SER A 80 -46.45 34.89 -4.71
C SER A 80 -45.97 35.36 -6.09
N THR A 81 -46.84 36.06 -6.82
CA THR A 81 -46.49 36.65 -8.13
C THR A 81 -45.44 37.75 -8.01
N VAL A 82 -45.47 38.52 -6.92
CA VAL A 82 -44.46 39.55 -6.60
C VAL A 82 -43.10 38.90 -6.36
N GLN A 83 -43.06 37.81 -5.58
CA GLN A 83 -41.83 37.08 -5.30
C GLN A 83 -41.24 36.44 -6.57
N ALA A 84 -42.09 35.90 -7.45
CA ALA A 84 -41.64 35.39 -8.75
C ALA A 84 -41.01 36.49 -9.62
N ALA A 85 -41.56 37.70 -9.62
CA ALA A 85 -40.99 38.83 -10.34
C ALA A 85 -39.60 39.22 -9.79
N VAL A 86 -39.44 39.26 -8.46
CA VAL A 86 -38.15 39.53 -7.79
C VAL A 86 -37.11 38.48 -8.15
N VAL A 87 -37.46 37.20 -8.01
CA VAL A 87 -36.56 36.08 -8.31
C VAL A 87 -36.19 36.08 -9.80
N PHE A 88 -37.14 36.35 -10.69
CA PHE A 88 -36.85 36.50 -12.13
C PHE A 88 -35.86 37.63 -12.40
N SER A 89 -36.06 38.82 -11.80
CA SER A 89 -35.15 39.95 -11.92
C SER A 89 -33.75 39.64 -11.38
N LEU A 90 -33.64 38.88 -10.29
CA LEU A 90 -32.37 38.44 -9.72
C LEU A 90 -31.63 37.47 -10.66
N LEU A 91 -32.31 36.43 -11.13
CA LEU A 91 -31.73 35.44 -12.04
C LEU A 91 -31.31 36.07 -13.37
N PHE A 92 -32.16 36.94 -13.93
CA PHE A 92 -31.87 37.65 -15.19
C PHE A 92 -30.72 38.66 -15.01
N GLY A 93 -30.72 39.44 -13.92
CA GLY A 93 -29.66 40.37 -13.58
C GLY A 93 -28.30 39.68 -13.42
N PHE A 94 -28.27 38.51 -12.79
CA PHE A 94 -27.07 37.68 -12.69
C PHE A 94 -26.59 37.16 -14.04
N LEU A 95 -27.48 36.66 -14.91
CA LEU A 95 -27.10 36.23 -16.26
C LEU A 95 -26.52 37.38 -17.09
N LEU A 96 -27.07 38.59 -16.98
CA LEU A 96 -26.57 39.78 -17.65
C LEU A 96 -25.18 40.17 -17.15
N MET A 97 -25.00 40.25 -15.82
CA MET A 97 -23.72 40.61 -15.21
C MET A 97 -22.64 39.55 -15.52
N HIS A 98 -23.00 38.27 -15.45
CA HIS A 98 -22.08 37.17 -15.79
C HIS A 98 -21.69 37.19 -17.28
N ARG A 99 -22.63 37.46 -18.18
CA ARG A 99 -22.34 37.60 -19.63
C ARG A 99 -21.44 38.80 -19.90
N LEU A 100 -21.70 39.95 -19.28
CA LEU A 100 -20.91 41.17 -19.42
C LEU A 100 -19.46 40.97 -18.93
N PHE A 101 -19.30 40.33 -17.77
CA PHE A 101 -17.97 40.00 -17.25
C PHE A 101 -17.20 39.08 -18.21
N ARG A 102 -17.85 38.02 -18.71
CA ARG A 102 -17.24 37.08 -19.66
C ARG A 102 -16.86 37.74 -20.99
N THR A 103 -17.57 38.79 -21.42
CA THR A 103 -17.20 39.56 -22.61
C THR A 103 -16.03 40.51 -22.38
N LEU A 104 -15.88 41.04 -21.17
CA LEU A 104 -14.82 41.99 -20.80
C LEU A 104 -13.50 41.30 -20.42
N HIS A 105 -13.56 40.19 -19.68
CA HIS A 105 -12.38 39.48 -19.15
C HIS A 105 -12.35 38.05 -19.72
N LYS A 106 -11.75 37.91 -20.92
CA LYS A 106 -11.56 36.60 -21.56
C LYS A 106 -10.40 35.86 -20.88
N GLY A 107 -10.71 34.76 -20.17
CA GLY A 107 -9.72 33.81 -19.66
C GLY A 107 -9.62 33.72 -18.13
N GLU A 108 -10.22 34.65 -17.39
CA GLU A 108 -10.22 34.64 -15.92
C GLU A 108 -11.43 33.88 -15.34
N THR A 109 -11.23 33.18 -14.23
CA THR A 109 -12.31 32.54 -13.48
C THR A 109 -13.14 33.60 -12.78
N ALA A 110 -14.40 33.74 -13.20
CA ALA A 110 -15.38 34.64 -12.61
C ALA A 110 -15.53 34.40 -11.09
N PRO A 111 -15.31 35.41 -10.22
CA PRO A 111 -15.56 35.29 -8.79
C PRO A 111 -17.07 35.32 -8.49
N VAL A 112 -17.71 34.16 -8.66
CA VAL A 112 -19.19 33.99 -8.65
C VAL A 112 -19.89 34.52 -7.39
N PRO A 113 -19.40 34.28 -6.16
CA PRO A 113 -20.03 34.81 -4.95
C PRO A 113 -20.15 36.34 -4.94
N PHE A 114 -19.14 37.05 -5.45
CA PHE A 114 -19.17 38.51 -5.54
C PHE A 114 -20.22 38.98 -6.55
N PHE A 115 -20.38 38.29 -7.68
CA PHE A 115 -21.46 38.62 -8.62
C PHE A 115 -22.84 38.39 -8.01
N VAL A 116 -23.03 37.32 -7.25
CA VAL A 116 -24.29 37.08 -6.51
C VAL A 116 -24.55 38.20 -5.51
N PHE A 117 -23.54 38.64 -4.76
CA PHE A 117 -23.65 39.76 -3.82
C PHE A 117 -24.09 41.07 -4.50
N PHE A 118 -23.36 41.50 -5.54
CA PHE A 118 -23.66 42.76 -6.24
C PHE A 118 -24.97 42.73 -7.01
N THR A 119 -25.36 41.59 -7.58
CA THR A 119 -26.65 41.46 -8.26
C THR A 119 -27.81 41.52 -7.27
N THR A 120 -27.68 40.86 -6.11
CA THR A 120 -28.72 40.86 -5.07
C THR A 120 -28.96 42.26 -4.54
N ILE A 121 -27.89 42.98 -4.16
CA ILE A 121 -28.04 44.33 -3.58
C ILE A 121 -28.62 45.32 -4.58
N VAL A 122 -28.20 45.30 -5.85
CA VAL A 122 -28.68 46.21 -6.89
C VAL A 122 -30.14 45.93 -7.22
N VAL A 123 -30.49 44.66 -7.51
CA VAL A 123 -31.84 44.30 -7.91
C VAL A 123 -32.83 44.53 -6.78
N LYS A 124 -32.50 44.17 -5.54
CA LYS A 124 -33.40 44.38 -4.38
C LYS A 124 -33.58 45.86 -4.05
N SER A 125 -32.53 46.67 -4.14
CA SER A 125 -32.64 48.12 -3.90
C SER A 125 -33.53 48.79 -4.96
N VAL A 126 -33.35 48.45 -6.23
CA VAL A 126 -34.19 48.97 -7.33
C VAL A 126 -35.63 48.49 -7.20
N PHE A 127 -35.84 47.22 -6.86
CA PHE A 127 -37.18 46.66 -6.72
C PHE A 127 -37.92 47.24 -5.51
N SER A 128 -37.26 47.41 -4.37
CA SER A 128 -37.84 48.04 -3.19
C SER A 128 -38.26 49.48 -3.49
N TYR A 129 -37.43 50.25 -4.21
CA TYR A 129 -37.79 51.60 -4.66
C TYR A 129 -39.03 51.62 -5.57
N ILE A 130 -39.15 50.68 -6.51
CA ILE A 130 -40.30 50.59 -7.43
C ILE A 130 -41.59 50.21 -6.70
N VAL A 131 -41.53 49.25 -5.78
CA VAL A 131 -42.73 48.72 -5.10
C VAL A 131 -43.19 49.62 -3.96
N ASN A 132 -42.26 50.16 -3.17
CA ASN A 132 -42.61 50.95 -1.98
C ASN A 132 -42.84 52.44 -2.30
N GLY A 133 -42.37 52.94 -3.46
CA GLY A 133 -42.65 54.30 -3.93
C GLY A 133 -42.35 55.38 -2.89
N SER A 134 -43.39 56.09 -2.41
CA SER A 134 -43.26 57.14 -1.38
C SER A 134 -43.06 56.63 0.04
N ALA A 135 -43.26 55.33 0.30
CA ALA A 135 -43.02 54.68 1.59
C ALA A 135 -41.62 54.03 1.67
N PHE A 136 -40.78 54.20 0.65
CA PHE A 136 -39.41 53.72 0.64
C PHE A 136 -38.59 54.41 1.74
N VAL A 137 -37.95 53.62 2.60
CA VAL A 137 -37.05 54.12 3.65
C VAL A 137 -35.64 53.69 3.27
N PRO A 138 -34.82 54.59 2.66
CA PRO A 138 -33.55 54.20 2.05
C PRO A 138 -32.60 53.48 3.01
N ALA A 139 -32.61 53.84 4.29
CA ALA A 139 -31.75 53.22 5.29
C ALA A 139 -32.20 51.79 5.64
N TYR A 140 -33.51 51.54 5.81
CA TYR A 140 -34.02 50.23 6.21
C TYR A 140 -33.98 49.23 5.05
N ASP A 141 -34.47 49.63 3.87
CA ASP A 141 -34.51 48.78 2.68
C ASP A 141 -33.10 48.40 2.19
N LEU A 142 -32.13 49.31 2.28
CA LEU A 142 -30.75 49.04 1.92
C LEU A 142 -30.07 48.07 2.90
N VAL A 143 -30.34 48.21 4.21
CA VAL A 143 -29.83 47.27 5.22
C VAL A 143 -30.41 45.88 4.98
N LEU A 144 -31.70 45.77 4.69
CA LEU A 144 -32.35 44.50 4.40
C LEU A 144 -31.78 43.84 3.13
N ALA A 145 -31.57 44.62 2.06
CA ALA A 145 -30.92 44.16 0.84
C ALA A 145 -29.45 43.74 1.07
N ALA A 146 -28.72 44.43 1.94
CA ALA A 146 -27.35 44.08 2.31
C ALA A 146 -27.27 42.77 3.10
N ILE A 147 -28.22 42.55 4.03
CA ILE A 147 -28.35 41.27 4.75
C ILE A 147 -28.63 40.13 3.77
N GLU A 148 -29.60 40.27 2.86
CA GLU A 148 -29.92 39.24 1.86
C GLU A 148 -28.72 38.95 0.94
N ALA A 149 -28.00 39.99 0.50
CA ALA A 149 -26.81 39.84 -0.32
C ALA A 149 -25.67 39.12 0.42
N SER A 150 -25.46 39.42 1.71
CA SER A 150 -24.45 38.75 2.53
C SER A 150 -24.75 37.27 2.76
N LEU A 151 -26.02 36.93 3.01
CA LEU A 151 -26.47 35.55 3.13
C LEU A 151 -26.32 34.80 1.79
N ALA A 152 -26.72 35.42 0.69
CA ALA A 152 -26.57 34.84 -0.64
C ALA A 152 -25.09 34.57 -1.00
N PHE A 153 -24.17 35.47 -0.60
CA PHE A 153 -22.73 35.28 -0.78
C PHE A 153 -22.21 34.03 -0.06
N VAL A 154 -22.51 33.88 1.23
CA VAL A 154 -22.07 32.72 2.02
C VAL A 154 -22.69 31.43 1.49
N LEU A 155 -23.99 31.44 1.16
CA LEU A 155 -24.67 30.29 0.59
C LEU A 155 -24.10 29.87 -0.76
N THR A 156 -23.64 30.81 -1.60
CA THR A 156 -22.97 30.46 -2.87
C THR A 156 -21.66 29.69 -2.62
N LEU A 157 -20.89 30.03 -1.59
CA LEU A 157 -19.68 29.28 -1.23
C LEU A 157 -20.02 27.86 -0.78
N ILE A 158 -21.03 27.72 0.09
CA ILE A 158 -21.53 26.43 0.58
C ILE A 158 -22.03 25.56 -0.59
N PHE A 159 -22.85 26.12 -1.49
CA PHE A 159 -23.35 25.36 -2.63
C PHE A 159 -22.23 24.95 -3.60
N MET A 160 -21.23 25.80 -3.86
CA MET A 160 -20.09 25.40 -4.70
C MET A 160 -19.27 24.28 -4.07
N GLN A 161 -19.10 24.27 -2.75
CA GLN A 161 -18.43 23.18 -2.03
C GLN A 161 -19.25 21.88 -2.04
N CYS A 162 -20.59 21.96 -1.95
CA CYS A 162 -21.48 20.81 -1.89
C CYS A 162 -21.79 20.16 -3.25
N MET A 163 -21.78 20.95 -4.33
CA MET A 163 -22.21 20.50 -5.67
C MET A 163 -21.41 19.32 -6.25
N PRO A 164 -20.07 19.18 -6.06
CA PRO A 164 -19.34 17.98 -6.48
C PRO A 164 -19.89 16.69 -5.86
N PHE A 165 -20.47 16.76 -4.66
CA PHE A 165 -21.06 15.60 -3.97
C PHE A 165 -22.48 15.31 -4.45
N LEU A 166 -23.26 16.35 -4.78
CA LEU A 166 -24.60 16.22 -5.37
C LEU A 166 -24.55 15.69 -6.81
N SER A 167 -23.47 15.97 -7.54
CA SER A 167 -23.18 15.36 -8.83
C SER A 167 -22.15 14.24 -8.69
N LEU A 168 -22.59 13.02 -8.33
CA LEU A 168 -21.76 11.81 -8.15
C LEU A 168 -21.09 11.29 -9.45
N SER A 169 -20.37 12.15 -10.17
CA SER A 169 -19.61 11.80 -11.38
C SER A 169 -18.15 11.44 -11.05
N GLY A 170 -17.89 10.88 -9.86
CA GLY A 170 -16.53 10.52 -9.46
C GLY A 170 -16.47 9.60 -8.25
N ARG A 171 -15.33 8.92 -8.07
CA ARG A 171 -14.99 8.00 -6.97
C ARG A 171 -15.61 8.46 -5.64
N ILE A 172 -16.32 7.55 -4.98
CA ILE A 172 -16.78 7.70 -3.60
C ILE A 172 -15.57 8.09 -2.75
N ARG A 173 -15.54 9.34 -2.30
CA ARG A 173 -14.54 9.88 -1.39
C ARG A 173 -15.18 10.07 -0.02
N THR A 174 -14.40 9.82 1.01
CA THR A 174 -14.74 10.07 2.40
C THR A 174 -14.89 11.58 2.62
N LEU A 175 -16.01 12.02 3.20
CA LEU A 175 -16.27 13.45 3.45
C LEU A 175 -15.47 13.94 4.65
N LYS A 176 -14.92 15.16 4.57
CA LYS A 176 -14.41 15.86 5.75
C LYS A 176 -15.56 16.34 6.64
N THR A 177 -15.28 16.59 7.91
CA THR A 177 -16.27 17.12 8.87
C THR A 177 -16.90 18.44 8.40
N GLU A 178 -16.09 19.34 7.82
CA GLU A 178 -16.55 20.61 7.25
C GLU A 178 -17.52 20.42 6.06
N GLU A 179 -17.18 19.51 5.15
CA GLU A 179 -18.00 19.19 3.98
C GLU A 179 -19.34 18.58 4.42
N TRP A 180 -19.32 17.78 5.48
CA TRP A 180 -20.54 17.20 6.02
C TRP A 180 -21.47 18.26 6.66
N ILE A 181 -20.91 19.22 7.41
CA ILE A 181 -21.68 20.35 7.96
C ILE A 181 -22.28 21.20 6.83
N SER A 182 -21.51 21.44 5.74
CA SER A 182 -22.02 22.18 4.58
C SER A 182 -23.18 21.46 3.89
N LEU A 183 -23.13 20.12 3.79
CA LEU A 183 -24.22 19.29 3.25
C LEU A 183 -25.47 19.40 4.13
N LEU A 184 -25.29 19.44 5.44
CA LEU A 184 -26.36 19.59 6.41
C LEU A 184 -27.10 20.93 6.25
N ILE A 185 -26.37 22.03 6.09
CA ILE A 185 -26.95 23.35 5.84
C ILE A 185 -27.78 23.34 4.56
N VAL A 186 -27.31 22.66 3.50
CA VAL A 186 -28.04 22.53 2.24
C VAL A 186 -29.37 21.77 2.42
N PHE A 187 -29.38 20.65 3.15
CA PHE A 187 -30.61 19.90 3.40
C PHE A 187 -31.59 20.64 4.31
N ALA A 188 -31.10 21.29 5.37
CA ALA A 188 -31.92 22.13 6.25
C ALA A 188 -32.54 23.31 5.48
N SER A 189 -31.77 23.94 4.61
CA SER A 189 -32.25 25.02 3.74
C SER A 189 -33.30 24.52 2.74
N ALA A 190 -33.14 23.31 2.19
CA ALA A 190 -34.14 22.70 1.32
C ALA A 190 -35.45 22.39 2.07
N ALA A 191 -35.37 22.03 3.35
CA ALA A 191 -36.54 21.79 4.19
C ALA A 191 -37.41 23.04 4.32
N THR A 192 -36.81 24.23 4.45
CA THR A 192 -37.56 25.51 4.49
C THR A 192 -38.36 25.81 3.22
N GLY A 193 -37.98 25.22 2.08
CA GLY A 193 -38.75 25.35 0.83
C GLY A 193 -40.12 24.64 0.86
N MET A 194 -40.31 23.73 1.83
CA MET A 194 -41.59 23.05 2.08
C MET A 194 -42.50 23.84 3.01
N ALA A 195 -42.05 25.00 3.52
CA ALA A 195 -42.86 25.85 4.38
C ALA A 195 -44.17 26.26 3.69
N GLY A 196 -45.24 26.27 4.49
CA GLY A 196 -46.61 26.55 4.04
C GLY A 196 -47.35 25.36 3.41
N TRP A 197 -46.76 24.16 3.40
CA TRP A 197 -47.48 22.93 3.04
C TRP A 197 -48.12 22.31 4.29
N MET A 198 -49.44 22.20 4.28
CA MET A 198 -50.20 21.57 5.36
C MET A 198 -50.88 20.30 4.88
N ILE A 199 -50.70 19.21 5.63
CA ILE A 199 -51.48 17.97 5.47
C ILE A 199 -52.41 17.88 6.69
N GLY A 200 -53.66 18.31 6.53
CA GLY A 200 -54.57 18.47 7.66
C GLY A 200 -54.13 19.63 8.56
N SER A 201 -53.78 19.32 9.81
CA SER A 201 -53.24 20.27 10.80
C SER A 201 -51.74 20.12 11.05
N LEU A 202 -51.04 19.35 10.21
CA LEU A 202 -49.61 19.06 10.37
C LEU A 202 -48.80 19.80 9.32
N GLU A 203 -47.69 20.40 9.75
CA GLU A 203 -46.79 21.15 8.88
C GLU A 203 -45.70 20.23 8.32
N VAL A 204 -45.57 20.21 6.98
CA VAL A 204 -44.72 19.23 6.28
C VAL A 204 -43.23 19.53 6.48
N ASP A 205 -42.86 20.79 6.61
CA ASP A 205 -41.52 21.25 6.91
C ASP A 205 -41.05 20.82 8.32
N HIS A 206 -41.93 20.86 9.33
CA HIS A 206 -41.63 20.29 10.66
C HIS A 206 -41.38 18.78 10.60
N ILE A 207 -42.22 18.03 9.87
CA ILE A 207 -42.02 16.59 9.68
C ILE A 207 -40.68 16.31 8.98
N ALA A 208 -40.35 17.08 7.94
CA ALA A 208 -39.12 16.91 7.18
C ALA A 208 -37.87 17.23 8.01
N ALA A 209 -37.89 18.31 8.79
CA ALA A 209 -36.78 18.71 9.65
C ALA A 209 -36.53 17.67 10.76
N ARG A 210 -37.60 17.19 11.44
CA ARG A 210 -37.49 16.15 12.47
C ARG A 210 -37.02 14.82 11.89
N TYR A 211 -37.45 14.46 10.69
CA TYR A 211 -36.94 13.27 9.99
C TYR A 211 -35.45 13.41 9.65
N LEU A 212 -35.03 14.56 9.11
CA LEU A 212 -33.63 14.82 8.76
C LEU A 212 -32.71 14.69 9.98
N VAL A 213 -33.06 15.36 11.09
CA VAL A 213 -32.27 15.35 12.32
C VAL A 213 -32.21 13.96 12.94
N THR A 214 -33.32 13.24 13.01
CA THR A 214 -33.32 11.88 13.59
C THR A 214 -32.58 10.85 12.73
N ALA A 215 -32.71 10.93 11.41
CA ALA A 215 -31.96 10.07 10.48
C ALA A 215 -30.45 10.30 10.65
N ILE A 216 -30.03 11.56 10.71
CA ILE A 216 -28.63 11.92 10.92
C ILE A 216 -28.11 11.48 12.29
N SER A 217 -28.90 11.68 13.34
CA SER A 217 -28.52 11.32 14.72
C SER A 217 -28.32 9.82 14.89
N PHE A 218 -29.19 9.03 14.26
CA PHE A 218 -29.05 7.57 14.19
C PHE A 218 -27.74 7.14 13.49
N LEU A 219 -27.36 7.82 12.41
CA LEU A 219 -26.19 7.45 11.60
C LEU A 219 -24.87 7.93 12.25
N SER A 220 -24.84 9.15 12.75
CA SER A 220 -23.61 9.89 13.08
C SER A 220 -23.36 10.08 14.58
N GLY A 221 -24.35 9.81 15.44
CA GLY A 221 -24.23 9.93 16.89
C GLY A 221 -24.52 11.34 17.43
N ALA A 222 -24.31 11.55 18.73
CA ALA A 222 -24.76 12.75 19.45
C ALA A 222 -24.16 14.07 18.96
N ALA A 223 -22.86 14.12 18.68
CA ALA A 223 -22.18 15.35 18.26
C ALA A 223 -22.75 15.89 16.94
N PHE A 224 -22.79 15.05 15.91
CA PHE A 224 -23.32 15.42 14.60
C PHE A 224 -24.85 15.54 14.59
N GLY A 225 -25.57 14.72 15.37
CA GLY A 225 -27.02 14.83 15.57
C GLY A 225 -27.44 16.15 16.23
N SER A 226 -26.71 16.59 17.26
CA SER A 226 -26.98 17.88 17.91
C SER A 226 -26.66 19.06 16.98
N ALA A 227 -25.54 19.02 16.24
CA ALA A 227 -25.22 20.02 15.24
C ALA A 227 -26.31 20.09 14.15
N ALA A 228 -26.83 18.95 13.72
CA ALA A 228 -27.96 18.86 12.80
C ALA A 228 -29.21 19.54 13.33
N GLY A 229 -29.54 19.27 14.59
CA GLY A 229 -30.68 19.85 15.29
C GLY A 229 -30.59 21.36 15.43
N VAL A 230 -29.43 21.87 15.88
CA VAL A 230 -29.20 23.32 16.06
C VAL A 230 -29.24 24.06 14.72
N VAL A 231 -28.55 23.55 13.69
CA VAL A 231 -28.51 24.22 12.38
C VAL A 231 -29.88 24.19 11.72
N SER A 232 -30.57 23.04 11.73
CA SER A 232 -31.90 22.93 11.14
C SER A 232 -32.92 23.79 11.88
N GLY A 233 -32.87 23.79 13.22
CA GLY A 233 -33.74 24.61 14.06
C GLY A 233 -33.52 26.10 13.89
N LEU A 234 -32.27 26.55 13.81
CA LEU A 234 -31.95 27.97 13.56
C LEU A 234 -32.47 28.43 12.19
N ILE A 235 -32.25 27.64 11.14
CA ILE A 235 -32.70 27.98 9.79
C ILE A 235 -34.22 28.02 9.70
N LEU A 236 -34.93 27.07 10.35
CA LEU A 236 -36.40 27.04 10.36
C LEU A 236 -37.00 28.17 11.20
N SER A 237 -36.41 28.48 12.36
CA SER A 237 -36.83 29.63 13.20
C SER A 237 -36.70 30.98 12.49
N LEU A 238 -35.80 31.10 11.51
CA LEU A 238 -35.67 32.29 10.68
C LEU A 238 -36.73 32.35 9.57
N ALA A 239 -37.41 31.25 9.25
CA ALA A 239 -38.48 31.21 8.25
C ALA A 239 -39.82 31.70 8.82
N GLY A 240 -40.13 31.42 10.09
CA GLY A 240 -41.37 31.77 10.77
C GLY A 240 -41.19 32.31 12.20
N VAL A 241 -41.98 33.34 12.57
CA VAL A 241 -41.87 34.04 13.87
C VAL A 241 -42.41 33.21 15.05
N ASN A 242 -43.17 32.13 14.78
CA ASN A 242 -43.78 31.27 15.80
C ASN A 242 -42.97 29.98 16.11
N ASP A 243 -41.83 29.75 15.45
CA ASP A 243 -41.16 28.44 15.44
C ASP A 243 -39.96 28.35 16.40
N PHE A 244 -39.83 29.27 17.35
CA PHE A 244 -38.76 29.22 18.35
C PHE A 244 -38.80 27.96 19.21
N HIS A 245 -40.00 27.37 19.41
CA HIS A 245 -40.16 26.11 20.13
C HIS A 245 -39.54 24.94 19.36
N GLU A 246 -39.63 24.96 18.02
CA GLU A 246 -39.14 23.90 17.15
C GLU A 246 -37.60 23.77 17.18
N MET A 247 -36.89 24.90 17.34
CA MET A 247 -35.45 24.90 17.52
C MET A 247 -35.02 24.05 18.72
N SER A 248 -35.76 24.15 19.83
CA SER A 248 -35.48 23.37 21.04
C SER A 248 -35.75 21.87 20.82
N ILE A 249 -36.86 21.53 20.17
CA ILE A 249 -37.23 20.14 19.84
C ILE A 249 -36.16 19.50 18.97
N LEU A 250 -35.74 20.16 17.89
CA LEU A 250 -34.75 19.62 16.95
C LEU A 250 -33.37 19.46 17.61
N ALA A 251 -32.93 20.43 18.41
CA ALA A 251 -31.66 20.34 19.13
C ALA A 251 -31.64 19.17 20.14
N PHE A 252 -32.69 19.03 20.95
CA PHE A 252 -32.81 17.93 21.92
C PHE A 252 -33.02 16.57 21.24
N ALA A 253 -33.80 16.51 20.17
CA ALA A 253 -34.00 15.29 19.39
C ALA A 253 -32.68 14.81 18.77
N GLY A 254 -31.87 15.76 18.28
CA GLY A 254 -30.53 15.50 17.75
C GLY A 254 -29.57 14.91 18.79
N LEU A 255 -29.54 15.51 19.98
CA LEU A 255 -28.70 15.07 21.09
C LEU A 255 -29.16 13.71 21.64
N LEU A 256 -30.42 13.59 22.06
CA LEU A 256 -30.97 12.38 22.68
C LEU A 256 -31.02 11.21 21.69
N GLY A 257 -31.40 11.47 20.45
CA GLY A 257 -31.42 10.45 19.40
C GLY A 257 -30.02 9.94 19.06
N GLY A 258 -29.00 10.80 19.15
CA GLY A 258 -27.61 10.41 18.94
C GLY A 258 -26.96 9.73 20.13
N LEU A 259 -27.35 10.07 21.37
CA LEU A 259 -26.92 9.35 22.59
C LEU A 259 -27.46 7.93 22.63
N PHE A 260 -28.71 7.72 22.21
CA PHE A 260 -29.31 6.39 22.12
C PHE A 260 -28.99 5.64 20.82
N LYS A 261 -27.92 6.03 20.10
CA LYS A 261 -27.52 5.40 18.83
C LYS A 261 -27.30 3.88 18.94
N GLU A 262 -26.86 3.37 20.09
CA GLU A 262 -26.66 1.93 20.33
C GLU A 262 -27.95 1.12 20.11
N TRP A 263 -29.10 1.72 20.39
CA TRP A 263 -30.41 1.10 20.20
C TRP A 263 -30.93 1.25 18.77
N LYS A 264 -30.05 1.64 17.83
CA LYS A 264 -30.33 1.83 16.41
C LYS A 264 -31.57 2.72 16.19
N ARG A 265 -32.47 2.32 15.28
CA ARG A 265 -33.66 3.13 14.90
C ARG A 265 -34.58 3.41 16.09
N SER A 266 -34.77 2.45 16.99
CA SER A 266 -35.63 2.65 18.16
C SER A 266 -35.05 3.66 19.14
N GLY A 267 -33.72 3.74 19.26
CA GLY A 267 -33.05 4.76 20.07
C GLY A 267 -33.28 6.18 19.55
N ALA A 268 -33.12 6.40 18.24
CA ALA A 268 -33.37 7.71 17.63
C ALA A 268 -34.84 8.15 17.74
N ILE A 269 -35.79 7.21 17.56
CA ILE A 269 -37.22 7.48 17.72
C ILE A 269 -37.56 7.81 19.19
N ALA A 270 -37.01 7.05 20.14
CA ALA A 270 -37.18 7.33 21.56
C ALA A 270 -36.62 8.71 21.94
N GLY A 271 -35.45 9.08 21.40
CA GLY A 271 -34.85 10.39 21.57
C GLY A 271 -35.74 11.53 21.05
N LEU A 272 -36.28 11.39 19.84
CA LEU A 272 -37.24 12.36 19.28
C LEU A 272 -38.49 12.49 20.14
N MET A 273 -39.13 11.38 20.48
CA MET A 273 -40.35 11.41 21.30
C MET A 273 -40.10 12.04 22.68
N THR A 274 -38.96 11.73 23.29
CA THR A 274 -38.57 12.31 24.58
C THR A 274 -38.32 13.80 24.46
N ALA A 275 -37.65 14.25 23.38
CA ALA A 275 -37.41 15.66 23.12
C ALA A 275 -38.72 16.44 22.90
N THR A 276 -39.65 15.90 22.12
CA THR A 276 -40.96 16.53 21.86
C THR A 276 -41.78 16.65 23.14
N VAL A 277 -41.80 15.62 23.99
CA VAL A 277 -42.49 15.66 25.29
C VAL A 277 -41.83 16.67 26.23
N LEU A 278 -40.49 16.69 26.31
CA LEU A 278 -39.74 17.61 27.17
C LEU A 278 -39.96 19.07 26.77
N ALA A 279 -39.91 19.37 25.47
CA ALA A 279 -40.18 20.72 24.96
C ALA A 279 -41.62 21.15 25.24
N GLY A 280 -42.59 20.22 25.14
CA GLY A 280 -43.99 20.49 25.47
C GLY A 280 -44.23 20.95 26.92
N PHE A 281 -43.38 20.55 27.87
CA PHE A 281 -43.46 21.01 29.27
C PHE A 281 -42.97 22.44 29.50
N TYR A 282 -42.10 22.96 28.62
CA TYR A 282 -41.52 24.30 28.73
C TYR A 282 -42.30 25.37 27.97
N GLY A 283 -43.24 24.99 27.10
CA GLY A 283 -44.10 25.93 26.40
C GLY A 283 -45.12 26.59 27.33
N GLU A 284 -45.28 27.92 27.25
CA GLU A 284 -46.29 28.66 27.99
C GLU A 284 -47.71 28.24 27.54
N GLY A 285 -48.31 27.27 28.23
CA GLY A 285 -49.77 27.28 28.47
C GLY A 285 -50.69 26.42 27.59
N ASN A 286 -50.20 25.42 26.84
CA ASN A 286 -51.07 24.34 26.36
C ASN A 286 -50.31 23.01 26.30
N VAL A 287 -50.55 22.15 27.31
CA VAL A 287 -49.95 20.80 27.47
C VAL A 287 -50.44 19.81 26.38
N THR A 288 -51.06 20.29 25.31
CA THR A 288 -51.68 19.47 24.26
C THR A 288 -51.52 20.10 22.88
N ASP A 289 -50.31 20.51 22.51
CA ASP A 289 -50.02 20.73 21.08
C ASP A 289 -49.86 19.36 20.40
N MET A 290 -50.99 18.68 20.24
CA MET A 290 -51.07 17.33 19.67
C MET A 290 -50.46 17.28 18.26
N ALA A 291 -50.40 18.42 17.57
CA ALA A 291 -49.73 18.58 16.28
C ALA A 291 -48.25 18.19 16.35
N ALA A 292 -47.47 18.69 17.32
CA ALA A 292 -46.05 18.37 17.46
C ALA A 292 -45.81 16.87 17.74
N LEU A 293 -46.70 16.24 18.52
CA LEU A 293 -46.65 14.79 18.75
C LEU A 293 -46.96 14.00 17.47
N TYR A 294 -47.97 14.40 16.70
CA TYR A 294 -48.33 13.74 15.45
C TYR A 294 -47.27 13.93 14.35
N GLU A 295 -46.68 15.11 14.24
CA GLU A 295 -45.57 15.39 13.32
C GLU A 295 -44.31 14.58 13.70
N SER A 296 -44.00 14.49 15.00
CA SER A 296 -42.89 13.65 15.50
C SER A 296 -43.15 12.16 15.24
N ALA A 297 -44.40 11.71 15.40
CA ALA A 297 -44.81 10.35 15.03
C ALA A 297 -44.69 10.10 13.53
N ALA A 298 -45.08 11.06 12.69
CA ALA A 298 -44.92 10.96 11.23
C ALA A 298 -43.44 10.84 10.85
N ALA A 299 -42.55 11.65 11.44
CA ALA A 299 -41.11 11.55 11.23
C ALA A 299 -40.54 10.19 11.68
N ALA A 300 -41.01 9.64 12.81
CA ALA A 300 -40.62 8.32 13.29
C ALA A 300 -41.07 7.19 12.34
N VAL A 301 -42.29 7.27 11.79
CA VAL A 301 -42.76 6.31 10.78
C VAL A 301 -41.92 6.38 9.51
N LEU A 302 -41.57 7.59 9.05
CA LEU A 302 -40.68 7.78 7.91
C LEU A 302 -39.32 7.10 8.13
N LEU A 303 -38.71 7.27 9.31
CA LEU A 303 -37.44 6.62 9.65
C LEU A 303 -37.53 5.08 9.67
N CYS A 304 -38.66 4.54 10.11
CA CYS A 304 -38.91 3.10 10.05
C CYS A 304 -39.02 2.58 8.61
N LEU A 305 -39.69 3.35 7.74
CA LEU A 305 -39.86 3.02 6.33
C LEU A 305 -38.56 3.15 5.50
N THR A 306 -37.57 3.92 5.97
CA THR A 306 -36.30 4.08 5.27
C THR A 306 -35.59 2.72 5.09
N PRO A 307 -35.25 2.31 3.85
CA PRO A 307 -34.58 1.03 3.60
C PRO A 307 -33.20 0.95 4.25
N LYS A 308 -32.81 -0.23 4.75
CA LYS A 308 -31.48 -0.47 5.35
C LYS A 308 -30.34 -0.21 4.36
N LEU A 309 -30.55 -0.54 3.08
CA LEU A 309 -29.58 -0.27 2.00
C LEU A 309 -29.14 1.20 1.95
N TRP A 310 -30.07 2.14 2.14
CA TRP A 310 -29.73 3.57 2.11
C TRP A 310 -28.97 4.00 3.36
N THR A 311 -29.34 3.47 4.53
CA THR A 311 -28.65 3.80 5.78
C THR A 311 -27.21 3.30 5.77
N ASP A 312 -26.98 2.10 5.23
CA ASP A 312 -25.65 1.44 5.19
C ASP A 312 -24.73 2.06 4.11
N HIS A 313 -25.31 2.74 3.12
CA HIS A 313 -24.53 3.53 2.15
C HIS A 313 -24.17 4.90 2.71
N LEU A 314 -25.09 5.55 3.43
CA LEU A 314 -24.87 6.87 4.00
C LEU A 314 -23.85 6.83 5.14
N SER A 315 -23.94 5.84 6.04
CA SER A 315 -22.98 5.61 7.13
C SER A 315 -21.53 5.58 6.65
N LYS A 316 -21.24 4.91 5.55
CA LYS A 316 -19.89 4.81 4.95
C LYS A 316 -19.31 6.13 4.48
N LEU A 317 -20.16 7.11 4.14
CA LEU A 317 -19.73 8.44 3.72
C LEU A 317 -19.40 9.36 4.90
N ILE A 318 -19.96 9.07 6.07
CA ILE A 318 -19.86 9.92 7.26
C ILE A 318 -18.58 9.57 8.05
N PRO A 319 -17.69 10.55 8.27
CA PRO A 319 -16.50 10.32 9.09
C PRO A 319 -16.88 10.02 10.54
N GLY A 320 -16.18 9.08 11.17
CA GLY A 320 -16.43 8.67 12.57
C GLY A 320 -17.52 7.61 12.76
N THR A 321 -18.06 7.01 11.70
CA THR A 321 -18.90 5.81 11.83
C THR A 321 -18.04 4.54 11.81
N ALA A 322 -18.49 3.50 12.53
CA ALA A 322 -17.81 2.19 12.56
C ALA A 322 -17.70 1.55 11.16
N GLU A 323 -18.64 1.83 10.26
CA GLU A 323 -18.58 1.29 8.89
C GLU A 323 -17.55 2.00 8.01
N HIS A 324 -17.27 3.29 8.28
CA HIS A 324 -16.25 4.07 7.59
C HIS A 324 -14.83 3.57 7.89
N SER A 325 -14.54 3.27 9.16
CA SER A 325 -13.24 2.75 9.59
C SER A 325 -12.97 1.36 9.01
N ILE A 326 -13.97 0.48 9.00
CA ILE A 326 -13.88 -0.86 8.38
C ILE A 326 -13.56 -0.77 6.88
N GLU A 327 -14.14 0.19 6.16
CA GLU A 327 -13.89 0.36 4.73
C GLU A 327 -12.48 0.91 4.43
N GLN A 328 -11.95 1.80 5.27
CA GLN A 328 -10.56 2.25 5.18
C GLN A 328 -9.56 1.12 5.42
N GLN A 329 -9.79 0.29 6.43
CA GLN A 329 -8.94 -0.88 6.69
C GLN A 329 -8.95 -1.87 5.52
N ARG A 330 -10.12 -2.10 4.90
CA ARG A 330 -10.24 -2.96 3.71
C ARG A 330 -9.50 -2.41 2.49
N TYR A 331 -9.39 -1.09 2.36
CA TYR A 331 -8.60 -0.46 1.30
C TYR A 331 -7.11 -0.73 1.47
N LEU A 332 -6.57 -0.64 2.69
CA LEU A 332 -5.16 -0.92 2.97
C LEU A 332 -4.79 -2.38 2.67
N ARG A 333 -5.63 -3.36 3.03
CA ARG A 333 -5.44 -4.78 2.64
C ARG A 333 -5.32 -4.95 1.13
N LYS A 334 -6.23 -4.33 0.37
CA LYS A 334 -6.21 -4.41 -1.11
C LYS A 334 -4.93 -3.88 -1.73
N VAL A 335 -4.25 -2.91 -1.13
CA VAL A 335 -3.00 -2.37 -1.69
C VAL A 335 -1.85 -3.38 -1.53
N ARG A 336 -1.77 -4.07 -0.38
CA ARG A 336 -0.73 -5.09 -0.12
C ARG A 336 -0.99 -6.38 -0.90
N ASP A 337 -2.24 -6.83 -0.99
CA ASP A 337 -2.67 -7.93 -1.88
C ASP A 337 -2.27 -7.70 -3.34
N VAL A 338 -2.43 -6.46 -3.83
CA VAL A 338 -2.06 -6.10 -5.21
C VAL A 338 -0.55 -6.19 -5.41
N THR A 339 0.25 -5.87 -4.38
CA THR A 339 1.72 -5.98 -4.44
C THR A 339 2.16 -7.44 -4.47
N ALA A 340 1.61 -8.31 -3.60
CA ALA A 340 1.91 -9.74 -3.60
C ALA A 340 1.49 -10.41 -4.93
N ASN A 341 0.31 -10.09 -5.44
CA ASN A 341 -0.15 -10.59 -6.75
C ASN A 341 0.70 -10.10 -7.93
N ARG A 342 1.30 -8.90 -7.84
CA ARG A 342 2.26 -8.46 -8.86
C ARG A 342 3.54 -9.30 -8.84
N MET A 343 4.02 -9.71 -7.66
CA MET A 343 5.18 -10.57 -7.53
C MET A 343 4.93 -11.95 -8.15
N GLU A 344 3.73 -12.50 -7.93
CA GLU A 344 3.25 -13.74 -8.55
C GLU A 344 3.16 -13.62 -10.07
N GLN A 345 2.62 -12.50 -10.58
CA GLN A 345 2.63 -12.22 -12.03
C GLN A 345 4.04 -12.15 -12.62
N PHE A 346 5.02 -11.62 -11.90
CA PHE A 346 6.42 -11.64 -12.35
C PHE A 346 6.97 -13.07 -12.40
N SER A 347 6.70 -13.90 -11.39
CA SER A 347 7.05 -15.34 -11.41
C SER A 347 6.49 -16.03 -12.66
N ASP A 348 5.21 -15.83 -12.97
CA ASP A 348 4.56 -16.41 -14.15
C ASP A 348 5.18 -15.91 -15.47
N LEU A 349 5.56 -14.64 -15.55
CA LEU A 349 6.24 -14.09 -16.72
C LEU A 349 7.61 -14.74 -16.94
N PHE A 350 8.38 -14.98 -15.87
CA PHE A 350 9.68 -15.64 -15.97
C PHE A 350 9.54 -17.12 -16.33
N ASP A 351 8.50 -17.79 -15.82
CA ASP A 351 8.17 -19.17 -16.19
C ASP A 351 7.79 -19.28 -17.68
N ALA A 352 6.94 -18.37 -18.17
CA ALA A 352 6.57 -18.32 -19.59
C ALA A 352 7.76 -18.04 -20.51
N LEU A 353 8.69 -17.17 -20.09
CA LEU A 353 9.94 -16.92 -20.81
C LEU A 353 10.83 -18.17 -20.85
N SER A 354 11.00 -18.86 -19.72
CA SER A 354 11.74 -20.13 -19.66
C SER A 354 11.18 -21.15 -20.65
N GLY A 355 9.86 -21.36 -20.65
CA GLY A 355 9.17 -22.24 -21.59
C GLY A 355 9.43 -21.87 -23.06
N SER A 356 9.45 -20.58 -23.39
CA SER A 356 9.73 -20.10 -24.75
C SER A 356 11.16 -20.42 -25.21
N PHE A 357 12.16 -20.23 -24.34
CA PHE A 357 13.55 -20.56 -24.66
C PHE A 357 13.76 -22.09 -24.80
N ALA A 358 13.08 -22.88 -23.96
CA ALA A 358 13.14 -24.35 -24.00
C ALA A 358 12.49 -24.94 -25.27
N GLN A 359 11.38 -24.37 -25.75
CA GLN A 359 10.58 -24.93 -26.85
C GLN A 359 11.11 -24.62 -28.26
N SER A 360 12.04 -23.66 -28.41
CA SER A 360 12.45 -23.11 -29.72
C SER A 360 13.34 -24.01 -30.60
N VAL A 361 13.60 -25.27 -30.26
CA VAL A 361 14.67 -26.08 -30.89
C VAL A 361 14.19 -27.33 -31.62
N GLN A 362 12.88 -27.56 -31.73
CA GLN A 362 12.37 -28.84 -32.19
C GLN A 362 11.68 -28.77 -33.55
N GLN A 363 12.31 -28.13 -34.56
CA GLN A 363 11.83 -28.23 -35.95
C GLN A 363 12.81 -27.70 -37.02
N GLU A 364 14.05 -28.19 -37.04
CA GLU A 364 14.77 -28.34 -38.31
C GLU A 364 14.99 -29.84 -38.53
N THR A 365 14.33 -30.42 -39.53
CA THR A 365 14.55 -31.82 -39.89
C THR A 365 15.99 -31.98 -40.40
N ALA A 366 16.73 -32.95 -39.86
CA ALA A 366 18.10 -33.26 -40.29
C ALA A 366 18.21 -33.41 -41.83
N GLU A 367 17.15 -33.88 -42.47
CA GLU A 367 17.01 -33.98 -43.93
C GLU A 367 17.16 -32.63 -44.65
N ARG A 368 16.58 -31.54 -44.11
CA ARG A 368 16.66 -30.22 -44.73
C ARG A 368 18.08 -29.64 -44.70
N GLU A 369 18.85 -29.97 -43.66
CA GLU A 369 20.25 -29.56 -43.57
C GLU A 369 21.12 -30.31 -44.59
N VAL A 370 20.89 -31.61 -44.75
CA VAL A 370 21.55 -32.43 -45.76
C VAL A 370 21.22 -31.92 -47.16
N ASP A 371 19.96 -31.59 -47.43
CA ASP A 371 19.54 -31.04 -48.72
C ASP A 371 20.22 -29.71 -49.06
N LEU A 372 20.29 -28.79 -48.09
CA LEU A 372 20.99 -27.51 -48.26
C LEU A 372 22.49 -27.72 -48.52
N PHE A 373 23.12 -28.64 -47.81
CA PHE A 373 24.52 -29.00 -48.02
C PHE A 373 24.77 -29.57 -49.43
N LEU A 374 23.93 -30.54 -49.84
CA LEU A 374 23.99 -31.14 -51.17
C LEU A 374 23.72 -30.12 -52.29
N SER A 375 22.82 -29.16 -52.05
CA SER A 375 22.55 -28.08 -53.01
C SER A 375 23.79 -27.23 -53.30
N GLY A 376 24.59 -26.89 -52.27
CA GLY A 376 25.83 -26.14 -52.44
C GLY A 376 26.90 -26.90 -53.23
N ILE A 377 26.99 -28.22 -53.05
CA ILE A 377 27.91 -29.07 -53.81
C ILE A 377 27.47 -29.18 -55.27
N THR A 378 26.18 -29.43 -55.51
CA THR A 378 25.64 -29.60 -56.86
C THR A 378 25.74 -28.33 -57.68
N GLU A 379 25.56 -27.15 -57.07
CA GLU A 379 25.70 -25.84 -57.73
C GLU A 379 27.11 -25.64 -58.31
N LYS A 380 28.15 -25.97 -57.53
CA LYS A 380 29.56 -25.71 -57.90
C LYS A 380 30.19 -26.82 -58.76
N THR A 381 29.60 -28.01 -58.77
CA THR A 381 30.12 -29.19 -59.48
C THR A 381 29.14 -29.71 -60.54
N CYS A 382 28.05 -30.33 -60.13
CA CYS A 382 27.11 -31.08 -60.98
C CYS A 382 26.39 -30.21 -62.02
N GLN A 383 26.10 -28.94 -61.74
CA GLN A 383 25.45 -28.03 -62.71
C GLN A 383 26.25 -27.85 -64.01
N THR A 384 27.58 -27.93 -63.92
CA THR A 384 28.51 -27.78 -65.06
C THR A 384 28.92 -29.13 -65.68
N CYS A 385 28.24 -30.22 -65.31
CA CYS A 385 28.53 -31.57 -65.78
C CYS A 385 27.55 -32.01 -66.87
N PHE A 386 28.07 -32.67 -67.92
CA PHE A 386 27.23 -33.15 -69.02
C PHE A 386 26.26 -34.28 -68.62
N LYS A 387 26.53 -35.00 -67.52
CA LYS A 387 25.67 -36.08 -66.99
C LYS A 387 24.62 -35.61 -65.97
N LYS A 388 24.40 -34.30 -65.80
CA LYS A 388 23.51 -33.75 -64.77
C LYS A 388 22.09 -34.36 -64.80
N GLU A 389 21.46 -34.42 -65.97
CA GLU A 389 20.09 -34.95 -66.10
C GLU A 389 20.04 -36.45 -65.75
N GLN A 390 21.07 -37.21 -66.10
CA GLN A 390 21.14 -38.63 -65.77
C GLN A 390 21.21 -38.86 -64.26
N CYS A 391 22.10 -38.14 -63.57
CA CYS A 391 22.29 -38.29 -62.12
C CYS A 391 21.11 -37.72 -61.31
N TRP A 392 20.65 -36.49 -61.61
CA TRP A 392 19.70 -35.78 -60.75
C TRP A 392 18.24 -35.80 -61.24
N ALA A 393 17.94 -36.30 -62.45
CA ALA A 393 16.55 -36.50 -62.91
C ALA A 393 16.18 -37.97 -63.04
N TYR A 394 17.01 -38.80 -63.68
CA TYR A 394 16.72 -40.22 -63.88
C TYR A 394 17.14 -41.10 -62.69
N GLN A 395 18.30 -40.84 -62.09
CA GLN A 395 18.86 -41.65 -61.00
C GLN A 395 19.01 -40.88 -59.67
N PHE A 396 18.01 -40.05 -59.37
CA PHE A 396 18.04 -39.15 -58.21
C PHE A 396 18.29 -39.90 -56.90
N ASN A 397 17.53 -40.96 -56.62
CA ASN A 397 17.62 -41.69 -55.34
C ASN A 397 18.99 -42.33 -55.12
N GLU A 398 19.54 -42.97 -56.16
CA GLU A 398 20.87 -43.61 -56.11
C GLU A 398 21.98 -42.57 -55.86
N THR A 399 21.89 -41.43 -56.56
CA THR A 399 22.86 -40.33 -56.40
C THR A 399 22.74 -39.68 -55.02
N TYR A 400 21.51 -39.49 -54.52
CA TYR A 400 21.25 -38.88 -53.22
C TYR A 400 21.78 -39.75 -52.08
N GLU A 401 21.48 -41.05 -52.08
CA GLU A 401 21.99 -42.00 -51.08
C GLU A 401 23.52 -42.11 -51.12
N LEU A 402 24.13 -42.18 -52.31
CA LEU A 402 25.60 -42.18 -52.43
C LEU A 402 26.22 -40.91 -51.81
N MET A 403 25.66 -39.73 -52.12
CA MET A 403 26.16 -38.46 -51.58
C MET A 403 25.94 -38.33 -50.08
N LYS A 404 24.83 -38.88 -49.56
CA LYS A 404 24.53 -38.94 -48.12
C LYS A 404 25.51 -39.86 -47.40
N ASN A 405 25.77 -41.05 -47.93
CA ASN A 405 26.75 -41.99 -47.37
C ASN A 405 28.17 -41.37 -47.35
N ILE A 406 28.55 -40.65 -48.41
CA ILE A 406 29.82 -39.91 -48.48
C ILE A 406 29.89 -38.80 -47.42
N LEU A 407 28.78 -38.11 -47.16
CA LEU A 407 28.70 -37.09 -46.10
C LEU A 407 28.85 -37.72 -44.70
N GLU A 408 28.17 -38.84 -44.45
CA GLU A 408 28.27 -39.57 -43.17
C GLU A 408 29.68 -40.11 -42.93
N ASP A 409 30.31 -40.68 -43.96
CA ASP A 409 31.70 -41.18 -43.91
C ASP A 409 32.69 -40.02 -43.69
N ALA A 410 32.50 -38.89 -44.37
CA ALA A 410 33.34 -37.71 -44.17
C ALA A 410 33.13 -37.03 -42.80
N ASP A 411 31.93 -37.10 -42.21
CA ASP A 411 31.67 -36.58 -40.86
C ASP A 411 32.35 -37.42 -39.77
N SER A 412 32.63 -38.71 -40.03
CA SER A 412 33.29 -39.65 -39.10
C SER A 412 34.73 -39.29 -38.69
N GLY A 413 35.33 -38.26 -39.29
CA GLY A 413 36.63 -37.70 -38.90
C GLY A 413 37.83 -38.24 -39.67
N GLN A 414 37.62 -39.09 -40.68
CA GLN A 414 38.68 -39.57 -41.57
C GLN A 414 39.03 -38.50 -42.63
N GLU A 415 40.32 -38.23 -42.86
CA GLU A 415 40.77 -37.27 -43.89
C GLU A 415 40.56 -37.78 -45.33
N VAL A 416 40.46 -39.11 -45.48
CA VAL A 416 40.34 -39.83 -46.75
C VAL A 416 39.03 -40.61 -46.73
N LEU A 417 38.28 -40.57 -47.84
CA LEU A 417 37.07 -41.37 -48.03
C LEU A 417 37.38 -42.86 -47.91
N SER A 418 36.43 -43.63 -47.40
CA SER A 418 36.55 -45.08 -47.37
C SER A 418 36.84 -45.63 -48.79
N PRO A 419 37.74 -46.61 -48.94
CA PRO A 419 38.15 -47.13 -50.25
C PRO A 419 36.98 -47.67 -51.09
N HIS A 420 35.92 -48.12 -50.42
CA HIS A 420 34.69 -48.58 -51.06
C HIS A 420 33.90 -47.42 -51.68
N LEU A 421 33.58 -46.39 -50.91
CA LEU A 421 32.82 -45.23 -51.38
C LEU A 421 33.60 -44.40 -52.41
N ALA A 422 34.92 -44.29 -52.27
CA ALA A 422 35.77 -43.65 -53.28
C ALA A 422 35.68 -44.37 -54.64
N LYS A 423 35.75 -45.71 -54.63
CA LYS A 423 35.62 -46.53 -55.84
C LYS A 423 34.21 -46.47 -56.44
N GLU A 424 33.18 -46.42 -55.60
CA GLU A 424 31.79 -46.28 -56.01
C GLU A 424 31.53 -44.90 -56.65
N LEU A 425 32.10 -43.84 -56.08
CA LEU A 425 32.07 -42.49 -56.65
C LEU A 425 32.82 -42.41 -57.98
N GLU A 426 33.96 -43.08 -58.12
CA GLU A 426 34.71 -43.16 -59.38
C GLU A 426 33.96 -43.91 -60.49
N GLN A 427 33.18 -44.94 -60.13
CA GLN A 427 32.36 -45.69 -61.08
C GLN A 427 31.14 -44.89 -61.54
N TYR A 428 30.53 -44.12 -60.63
CA TYR A 428 29.28 -43.40 -60.89
C TYR A 428 29.51 -41.99 -61.47
N CYS A 429 30.52 -41.26 -60.97
CA CYS A 429 30.78 -39.88 -61.30
C CYS A 429 31.86 -39.73 -62.39
N PHE A 430 31.63 -38.83 -63.35
CA PHE A 430 32.64 -38.50 -64.37
C PHE A 430 33.78 -37.62 -63.83
N ARG A 431 33.57 -36.90 -62.71
CA ARG A 431 34.55 -35.98 -62.09
C ARG A 431 34.70 -36.26 -60.58
N PRO A 432 35.10 -37.48 -60.16
CA PRO A 432 35.10 -37.87 -58.75
C PRO A 432 36.00 -36.98 -57.90
N ALA A 433 37.24 -36.72 -58.35
CA ALA A 433 38.20 -35.87 -57.62
C ALA A 433 37.73 -34.43 -57.38
N ARG A 434 36.95 -33.85 -58.31
CA ARG A 434 36.42 -32.47 -58.16
C ARG A 434 35.24 -32.43 -57.19
N VAL A 435 34.40 -33.46 -57.19
CA VAL A 435 33.27 -33.58 -56.26
C VAL A 435 33.79 -33.83 -54.85
N GLU A 436 34.76 -34.73 -54.67
CA GLU A 436 35.42 -34.96 -53.38
C GLU A 436 36.04 -33.68 -52.80
N ALA A 437 36.78 -32.92 -53.63
CA ALA A 437 37.41 -31.68 -53.17
C ALA A 437 36.39 -30.63 -52.71
N GLU A 438 35.25 -30.49 -53.41
CA GLU A 438 34.20 -29.54 -53.00
C GLU A 438 33.45 -30.02 -51.75
N ILE A 439 33.18 -31.33 -51.62
CA ILE A 439 32.61 -31.92 -50.40
C ILE A 439 33.50 -31.58 -49.21
N ARG A 440 34.82 -31.79 -49.31
CA ARG A 440 35.77 -31.47 -48.23
C ARG A 440 35.79 -29.98 -47.89
N SER A 441 35.71 -29.12 -48.90
CA SER A 441 35.62 -27.66 -48.72
C SER A 441 34.34 -27.25 -47.97
N GLN A 442 33.17 -27.76 -48.38
CA GLN A 442 31.89 -27.46 -47.74
C GLN A 442 31.76 -28.08 -46.34
N LEU A 443 32.38 -29.23 -46.10
CA LEU A 443 32.31 -29.94 -44.82
C LEU A 443 32.84 -29.09 -43.66
N THR A 444 33.86 -28.26 -43.90
CA THR A 444 34.42 -27.36 -42.90
C THR A 444 33.39 -26.32 -42.44
N TYR A 445 32.67 -25.72 -43.39
CA TYR A 445 31.58 -24.77 -43.11
C TYR A 445 30.40 -25.45 -42.42
N TYR A 446 30.03 -26.66 -42.85
CA TYR A 446 28.97 -27.45 -42.24
C TYR A 446 29.28 -27.78 -40.77
N ARG A 447 30.49 -28.27 -40.46
CA ARG A 447 30.93 -28.56 -39.10
C ARG A 447 30.95 -27.31 -38.21
N ALA A 448 31.45 -26.19 -38.73
CA ALA A 448 31.45 -24.93 -38.00
C ALA A 448 30.03 -24.46 -37.65
N ASN A 449 29.10 -24.52 -38.61
CA ASN A 449 27.69 -24.16 -38.39
C ASN A 449 26.98 -25.13 -37.42
N LYS A 450 27.21 -26.44 -37.54
CA LYS A 450 26.67 -27.46 -36.61
C LYS A 450 27.14 -27.20 -35.18
N LYS A 451 28.44 -26.93 -35.00
CA LYS A 451 29.03 -26.57 -33.70
C LYS A 451 28.43 -25.27 -33.13
N LEU A 452 28.28 -24.24 -33.96
CA LEU A 452 27.66 -22.97 -33.55
C LEU A 452 26.20 -23.16 -33.12
N LYS A 453 25.40 -23.90 -33.90
CA LYS A 453 24.01 -24.23 -33.55
C LYS A 453 23.93 -25.00 -32.23
N GLN A 454 24.82 -25.96 -32.02
CA GLN A 454 24.87 -26.72 -30.77
C GLN A 454 25.25 -25.84 -29.57
N GLN A 455 26.24 -24.95 -29.71
CA GLN A 455 26.58 -23.97 -28.69
C GLN A 455 25.42 -23.02 -28.37
N MET A 456 24.68 -22.55 -29.38
CA MET A 456 23.49 -21.72 -29.17
C MET A 456 22.37 -22.48 -28.45
N LYS A 457 22.18 -23.78 -28.75
CA LYS A 457 21.21 -24.64 -28.08
C LYS A 457 21.57 -24.83 -26.60
N GLU A 458 22.84 -25.12 -26.32
CA GLU A 458 23.35 -25.27 -24.95
C GLU A 458 23.21 -23.95 -24.16
N SER A 459 23.59 -22.83 -24.75
CA SER A 459 23.43 -21.50 -24.14
C SER A 459 21.97 -21.17 -23.83
N ARG A 460 21.03 -21.43 -24.75
CA ARG A 460 19.59 -21.21 -24.50
C ARG A 460 19.03 -22.10 -23.40
N LYS A 461 19.48 -23.36 -23.33
CA LYS A 461 19.06 -24.29 -22.27
C LYS A 461 19.48 -23.78 -20.90
N ILE A 462 20.72 -23.32 -20.77
CA ILE A 462 21.24 -22.72 -19.54
C ILE A 462 20.39 -21.50 -19.16
N VAL A 463 20.08 -20.60 -20.10
CA VAL A 463 19.24 -19.41 -19.82
C VAL A 463 17.83 -19.79 -19.36
N ALA A 464 17.22 -20.82 -19.96
CA ALA A 464 15.90 -21.30 -19.55
C ALA A 464 15.93 -21.83 -18.10
N GLU A 465 16.92 -22.66 -17.76
CA GLU A 465 17.11 -23.18 -16.40
C GLU A 465 17.33 -22.05 -15.37
N GLN A 466 18.06 -20.97 -15.73
CA GLN A 466 18.24 -19.80 -14.87
C GLN A 466 16.93 -19.05 -14.60
N LEU A 467 16.09 -18.86 -15.63
CA LEU A 467 14.80 -18.19 -15.50
C LEU A 467 13.80 -19.01 -14.68
N GLU A 468 13.82 -20.34 -14.83
CA GLU A 468 13.00 -21.25 -14.02
C GLU A 468 13.40 -21.21 -12.54
N GLY A 469 14.70 -21.24 -12.24
CA GLY A 469 15.20 -21.10 -10.86
C GLY A 469 14.73 -19.82 -10.19
N MET A 470 14.76 -18.69 -10.91
CA MET A 470 14.28 -17.41 -10.39
C MET A 470 12.77 -17.36 -10.21
N SER A 471 12.00 -17.93 -11.14
CA SER A 471 10.54 -18.04 -11.02
C SER A 471 10.13 -18.72 -9.72
N LYS A 472 10.83 -19.82 -9.38
CA LYS A 472 10.61 -20.56 -8.13
C LYS A 472 10.90 -19.71 -6.90
N VAL A 473 12.07 -19.06 -6.84
CA VAL A 473 12.43 -18.20 -5.71
C VAL A 473 11.46 -17.03 -5.52
N MET A 474 11.00 -16.40 -6.61
CA MET A 474 10.02 -15.31 -6.52
C MET A 474 8.65 -15.80 -6.03
N ARG A 475 8.29 -17.05 -6.33
CA ARG A 475 7.08 -17.68 -5.83
C ARG A 475 7.17 -17.96 -4.33
N ASP A 476 8.27 -18.57 -3.91
CA ASP A 476 8.56 -18.83 -2.49
C ASP A 476 8.52 -17.51 -1.69
N PHE A 477 9.09 -16.43 -2.25
CA PHE A 477 9.04 -15.09 -1.67
C PHE A 477 7.61 -14.52 -1.59
N ALA A 478 6.80 -14.66 -2.66
CA ALA A 478 5.43 -14.17 -2.67
C ALA A 478 4.51 -14.92 -1.70
N GLU A 479 4.72 -16.23 -1.53
CA GLU A 479 3.99 -17.06 -0.56
C GLU A 479 4.30 -16.67 0.88
N GLU A 480 5.58 -16.45 1.21
CA GLU A 480 5.97 -16.06 2.56
C GLU A 480 5.39 -14.69 2.95
N MET A 481 5.40 -13.72 2.03
CA MET A 481 4.76 -12.41 2.25
C MET A 481 3.25 -12.50 2.55
N LYS A 482 2.52 -13.41 1.89
CA LYS A 482 1.07 -13.61 2.13
C LYS A 482 0.82 -14.25 3.49
N ARG A 483 1.69 -15.18 3.91
CA ARG A 483 1.56 -15.92 5.17
C ARG A 483 1.77 -15.03 6.40
N GLU A 484 2.68 -14.07 6.33
CA GLU A 484 2.89 -13.08 7.40
C GLU A 484 1.63 -12.23 7.62
N GLU A 485 0.95 -11.80 6.56
CA GLU A 485 -0.22 -10.90 6.64
C GLU A 485 -1.40 -11.50 7.43
N GLU A 486 -1.79 -12.75 7.15
CA GLU A 486 -2.90 -13.41 7.86
C GLU A 486 -2.61 -13.57 9.36
N THR A 487 -1.34 -13.81 9.70
CA THR A 487 -0.89 -13.98 11.08
C THR A 487 -1.00 -12.66 11.85
N HIS A 488 -0.58 -11.53 11.27
CA HIS A 488 -0.60 -10.23 11.96
C HIS A 488 -2.01 -9.74 12.30
N ILE A 489 -2.98 -9.88 11.40
CA ILE A 489 -4.37 -9.42 11.63
C ILE A 489 -4.98 -10.13 12.83
N THR A 490 -4.78 -11.44 12.92
CA THR A 490 -5.33 -12.25 14.02
C THR A 490 -4.71 -11.86 15.37
N GLN A 491 -3.46 -11.42 15.37
CA GLN A 491 -2.77 -10.96 16.57
C GLN A 491 -3.18 -9.53 16.95
N GLU A 492 -3.36 -8.62 15.98
CA GLU A 492 -3.89 -7.28 16.22
C GLU A 492 -5.22 -7.31 16.97
N GLU A 493 -6.17 -8.14 16.52
CA GLU A 493 -7.48 -8.25 17.18
C GLU A 493 -7.36 -8.76 18.63
N LYS A 494 -6.49 -9.74 18.89
CA LYS A 494 -6.25 -10.27 20.24
C LYS A 494 -5.61 -9.24 21.16
N ILE A 495 -4.57 -8.56 20.68
CA ILE A 495 -3.85 -7.53 21.43
C ILE A 495 -4.79 -6.36 21.75
N THR A 496 -5.57 -5.92 20.77
CA THR A 496 -6.57 -4.85 20.96
C THR A 496 -7.60 -5.24 22.01
N THR A 497 -8.19 -6.43 21.89
CA THR A 497 -9.20 -6.92 22.83
C THR A 497 -8.64 -7.04 24.25
N ALA A 498 -7.39 -7.51 24.39
CA ALA A 498 -6.73 -7.62 25.68
C ALA A 498 -6.54 -6.23 26.33
N ILE A 499 -6.01 -5.26 25.59
CA ILE A 499 -5.75 -3.91 26.10
C ILE A 499 -7.05 -3.17 26.44
N GLU A 500 -8.08 -3.29 25.59
CA GLU A 500 -9.41 -2.73 25.85
C GLU A 500 -10.05 -3.34 27.10
N SER A 501 -9.81 -4.63 27.38
CA SER A 501 -10.32 -5.28 28.60
C SER A 501 -9.73 -4.71 29.89
N PHE A 502 -8.54 -4.10 29.82
CA PHE A 502 -7.92 -3.35 30.92
C PHE A 502 -8.41 -1.89 31.03
N GLY A 503 -9.35 -1.47 30.17
CA GLY A 503 -9.96 -0.15 30.19
C GLY A 503 -9.13 0.94 29.51
N MET A 504 -8.18 0.56 28.65
CA MET A 504 -7.42 1.49 27.81
C MET A 504 -8.01 1.54 26.40
N GLU A 505 -8.25 2.75 25.89
CA GLU A 505 -8.67 2.96 24.51
C GLU A 505 -7.44 3.07 23.61
N ILE A 506 -7.45 2.35 22.49
CA ILE A 506 -6.39 2.43 21.47
C ILE A 506 -6.95 3.19 20.26
N THR A 507 -6.22 4.19 19.79
CA THR A 507 -6.58 4.95 18.57
C THR A 507 -6.19 4.18 17.32
N ASP A 508 -4.97 3.65 17.28
CA ASP A 508 -4.43 2.86 16.17
C ASP A 508 -3.44 1.82 16.73
N ILE A 509 -3.46 0.62 16.20
CA ILE A 509 -2.46 -0.42 16.47
C ILE A 509 -1.96 -0.97 15.14
N ARG A 510 -0.65 -1.16 15.05
CA ARG A 510 0.01 -1.77 13.90
C ARG A 510 0.97 -2.81 14.42
N VAL A 511 0.71 -4.05 14.06
CA VAL A 511 1.60 -5.16 14.40
C VAL A 511 2.45 -5.48 13.19
N PHE A 512 3.75 -5.23 13.29
CA PHE A 512 4.70 -5.58 12.24
C PHE A 512 5.22 -7.00 12.43
N SER A 513 5.45 -7.43 13.67
CA SER A 513 5.85 -8.80 13.99
C SER A 513 5.45 -9.19 15.40
N VAL A 514 5.07 -10.45 15.59
CA VAL A 514 4.82 -11.09 16.89
C VAL A 514 5.63 -12.39 17.02
N GLN A 515 6.69 -12.53 16.22
CA GLN A 515 7.58 -13.66 16.35
C GLN A 515 8.34 -13.54 17.68
N LYS A 516 8.55 -14.69 18.33
CA LYS A 516 9.32 -14.79 19.56
C LYS A 516 10.73 -14.20 19.34
N GLY A 517 11.15 -13.24 20.15
CA GLY A 517 12.42 -12.51 20.04
C GLY A 517 12.44 -11.37 19.02
N GLY A 518 11.36 -11.22 18.26
CA GLY A 518 11.24 -10.27 17.16
C GLY A 518 9.95 -9.46 17.18
N VAL A 519 9.32 -9.31 18.35
CA VAL A 519 8.10 -8.51 18.49
C VAL A 519 8.38 -7.06 18.11
N ASP A 520 7.58 -6.50 17.21
CA ASP A 520 7.57 -5.08 16.84
C ASP A 520 6.12 -4.63 16.66
N ILE A 521 5.65 -3.81 17.60
CA ILE A 521 4.28 -3.33 17.68
C ILE A 521 4.31 -1.83 17.84
N GLU A 522 3.56 -1.15 16.99
CA GLU A 522 3.36 0.28 17.07
C GLU A 522 1.93 0.54 17.53
N MET A 523 1.78 1.41 18.51
CA MET A 523 0.49 1.75 19.08
C MET A 523 0.36 3.24 19.23
N THR A 524 -0.83 3.75 18.94
CA THR A 524 -1.20 5.13 19.24
C THR A 524 -2.29 5.11 20.29
N VAL A 525 -1.97 5.64 21.47
CA VAL A 525 -2.94 5.85 22.54
C VAL A 525 -3.34 7.31 22.60
N PRO A 526 -4.63 7.63 22.87
CA PRO A 526 -5.05 9.00 23.10
C PRO A 526 -4.25 9.60 24.26
N TYR A 527 -3.94 10.89 24.17
CA TYR A 527 -2.98 11.58 25.04
C TYR A 527 -3.17 11.23 26.53
N SER A 528 -2.23 10.46 27.07
CA SER A 528 -2.12 10.18 28.49
C SER A 528 -1.41 11.34 29.19
N LYS A 529 -1.70 11.57 30.47
CA LYS A 529 -1.19 12.72 31.25
C LYS A 529 0.33 12.69 31.54
N GLY A 530 1.12 12.04 30.69
CA GLY A 530 2.57 11.94 30.83
C GLY A 530 3.03 11.03 31.96
N HIS A 531 2.20 10.06 32.38
CA HIS A 531 2.54 9.13 33.48
C HIS A 531 3.36 7.90 33.04
N GLY A 532 3.65 7.78 31.73
CA GLY A 532 4.34 6.63 31.15
C GLY A 532 3.45 5.39 31.08
N GLU A 533 2.20 5.55 30.65
CA GLU A 533 1.22 4.44 30.54
C GLU A 533 1.71 3.35 29.57
N SER A 534 2.35 3.76 28.47
CA SER A 534 2.97 2.87 27.49
C SER A 534 4.01 1.97 28.15
N GLU A 535 4.97 2.54 28.86
CA GLU A 535 6.06 1.79 29.50
C GLU A 535 5.58 0.97 30.72
N LYS A 536 4.65 1.52 31.53
CA LYS A 536 4.30 0.93 32.84
C LYS A 536 3.07 0.03 32.83
N ILE A 537 2.21 0.13 31.82
CA ILE A 537 0.95 -0.61 31.75
C ILE A 537 0.90 -1.45 30.48
N ILE A 538 1.10 -0.82 29.31
CA ILE A 538 0.95 -1.50 28.02
C ILE A 538 2.08 -2.51 27.81
N ALA A 539 3.34 -2.13 28.05
CA ALA A 539 4.48 -3.04 27.87
C ALA A 539 4.38 -4.29 28.77
N PRO A 540 4.00 -4.22 30.06
CA PRO A 540 3.74 -5.41 30.88
C PRO A 540 2.57 -6.27 30.39
N ILE A 541 1.46 -5.69 29.94
CA ILE A 541 0.32 -6.44 29.39
C ILE A 541 0.74 -7.19 28.14
N LEU A 542 1.46 -6.51 27.23
CA LEU A 542 2.01 -7.15 26.04
C LEU A 542 3.00 -8.26 26.43
N SER A 543 3.80 -8.03 27.47
CA SER A 543 4.78 -9.00 27.94
C SER A 543 4.13 -10.30 28.42
N ASP A 544 3.04 -10.19 29.18
CA ASP A 544 2.25 -11.36 29.63
C ASP A 544 1.53 -12.05 28.46
N LEU A 545 0.87 -11.25 27.60
CA LEU A 545 0.12 -11.76 26.46
C LEU A 545 0.99 -12.53 25.46
N LEU A 546 2.21 -12.03 25.21
CA LEU A 546 3.15 -12.58 24.26
C LEU A 546 4.19 -13.52 24.90
N ASN A 547 4.19 -13.62 26.23
CA ASN A 547 5.15 -14.38 27.03
C ASN A 547 6.61 -14.03 26.71
N GLU A 548 6.87 -12.72 26.59
CA GLU A 548 8.17 -12.13 26.28
C GLU A 548 8.40 -10.86 27.11
N TYR A 549 9.64 -10.42 27.30
CA TYR A 549 9.89 -9.11 27.91
C TYR A 549 9.78 -8.03 26.83
N ILE A 550 8.79 -7.15 26.93
CA ILE A 550 8.58 -6.07 25.96
C ILE A 550 8.96 -4.73 26.58
N ILE A 551 9.69 -3.93 25.80
CA ILE A 551 10.16 -2.59 26.17
C ILE A 551 9.62 -1.55 25.18
N VAL A 552 9.49 -0.32 25.65
CA VAL A 552 9.20 0.84 24.79
C VAL A 552 10.53 1.39 24.28
N VAL A 553 10.70 1.44 22.96
CA VAL A 553 11.94 1.91 22.32
C VAL A 553 11.87 3.38 21.95
N ASP A 554 10.72 3.81 21.46
CA ASP A 554 10.47 5.20 21.09
C ASP A 554 9.06 5.61 21.48
N GLU A 555 8.92 6.87 21.87
CA GLU A 555 7.64 7.48 22.22
C GLU A 555 7.58 8.90 21.66
N GLN A 556 6.72 9.08 20.66
CA GLN A 556 6.52 10.35 19.98
C GLN A 556 5.12 10.88 20.24
N GLN A 557 5.04 12.16 20.60
CA GLN A 557 3.75 12.82 20.76
C GLN A 557 3.30 13.39 19.41
N ASP A 558 2.20 12.86 18.89
CA ASP A 558 1.54 13.38 17.70
C ASP A 558 0.27 14.14 18.12
N GLY A 559 -0.22 15.06 17.28
CA GLY A 559 -1.42 15.87 17.59
C GLY A 559 -2.70 15.05 17.86
N SER A 560 -2.67 13.75 17.59
CA SER A 560 -3.73 12.76 17.84
C SER A 560 -3.51 11.86 19.07
N GLY A 561 -2.36 11.90 19.73
CA GLY A 561 -2.04 11.00 20.85
C GLY A 561 -0.55 10.76 21.06
N VAL A 562 -0.23 9.75 21.87
CA VAL A 562 1.14 9.28 22.06
C VAL A 562 1.34 8.02 21.24
N ARG A 563 2.29 8.06 20.31
CA ARG A 563 2.70 6.96 19.46
C ARG A 563 3.91 6.28 20.09
N SER A 564 3.74 5.03 20.49
CA SER A 564 4.76 4.25 21.18
C SER A 564 5.13 3.02 20.36
N ILE A 565 6.44 2.75 20.28
CA ILE A 565 7.00 1.57 19.61
C ILE A 565 7.44 0.58 20.68
N PHE A 566 6.82 -0.61 20.66
CA PHE A 566 7.07 -1.72 21.56
C PHE A 566 7.88 -2.79 20.87
N ARG A 567 8.98 -3.21 21.49
CA ARG A 567 9.84 -4.29 20.96
C ARG A 567 10.20 -5.31 22.02
N SER A 568 10.53 -6.52 21.56
CA SER A 568 11.11 -7.54 22.44
C SER A 568 12.45 -7.04 22.99
N ALA A 569 12.67 -7.24 24.29
CA ALA A 569 13.93 -6.92 24.93
C ALA A 569 15.01 -7.91 24.49
N THR A 570 16.09 -7.40 23.92
CA THR A 570 17.25 -8.22 23.56
C THR A 570 18.03 -8.58 24.82
N ALA A 571 18.36 -9.87 24.99
CA ALA A 571 19.13 -10.35 26.15
C ALA A 571 20.65 -10.17 25.97
N PHE A 572 21.08 -9.98 24.72
CA PHE A 572 22.46 -9.78 24.34
C PHE A 572 22.64 -8.52 23.49
N ARG A 573 23.83 -7.92 23.58
CA ARG A 573 24.29 -6.84 22.72
C ARG A 573 25.59 -7.26 22.06
N VAL A 574 25.79 -6.86 20.81
CA VAL A 574 27.02 -7.11 20.06
C VAL A 574 27.84 -5.82 19.98
N VAL A 575 29.11 -5.90 20.37
CA VAL A 575 30.09 -4.81 20.17
C VAL A 575 31.06 -5.26 19.08
N THR A 576 31.21 -4.48 18.02
CA THR A 576 32.07 -4.83 16.89
C THR A 576 33.34 -3.96 16.84
N GLY A 577 34.39 -4.53 16.25
CA GLY A 577 35.63 -3.86 15.89
C GLY A 577 36.07 -4.34 14.52
N LEU A 578 36.64 -3.44 13.73
CA LEU A 578 37.00 -3.70 12.34
C LEU A 578 38.42 -3.22 12.06
N ALA A 579 39.22 -4.08 11.45
CA ALA A 579 40.48 -3.73 10.82
C ALA A 579 40.40 -4.04 9.32
N HIS A 580 40.77 -3.08 8.48
CA HIS A 580 40.65 -3.20 7.02
C HIS A 580 41.84 -2.55 6.35
N THR A 581 42.46 -3.27 5.40
CA THR A 581 43.65 -2.84 4.68
C THR A 581 43.58 -3.28 3.22
N ALA A 582 43.74 -2.35 2.29
CA ALA A 582 43.80 -2.66 0.87
C ALA A 582 45.20 -3.15 0.45
N LYS A 583 45.23 -3.97 -0.59
CA LYS A 583 46.43 -4.47 -1.26
C LYS A 583 47.41 -3.33 -1.58
N GLY A 584 48.67 -3.52 -1.20
CA GLY A 584 49.72 -2.52 -1.37
C GLY A 584 49.50 -1.19 -0.61
N GLY A 585 48.57 -1.15 0.36
CA GLY A 585 48.21 0.07 1.10
C GLY A 585 47.41 1.08 0.28
N GLY A 586 46.66 0.61 -0.72
CA GLY A 586 45.81 1.46 -1.57
C GLY A 586 44.61 2.08 -0.86
N LEU A 587 43.85 2.92 -1.58
CA LEU A 587 42.59 3.52 -1.08
C LEU A 587 41.36 2.63 -1.28
N ILE A 588 41.43 1.64 -2.19
CA ILE A 588 40.30 0.81 -2.60
C ILE A 588 40.69 -0.65 -2.41
N SER A 589 39.91 -1.35 -1.61
CA SER A 589 40.01 -2.80 -1.37
C SER A 589 38.93 -3.54 -2.15
N GLY A 590 39.28 -4.71 -2.68
CA GLY A 590 38.34 -5.69 -3.25
C GLY A 590 37.38 -6.28 -2.23
N ASP A 591 37.81 -6.42 -0.98
CA ASP A 591 36.94 -6.82 0.13
C ASP A 591 35.90 -5.73 0.49
N SER A 592 34.67 -6.18 0.79
CA SER A 592 33.62 -5.37 1.41
C SER A 592 33.08 -6.05 2.67
N PHE A 593 32.69 -5.25 3.66
CA PHE A 593 32.11 -5.75 4.90
C PHE A 593 30.85 -4.97 5.28
N SER A 594 29.98 -5.59 6.08
CA SER A 594 28.86 -4.92 6.74
C SER A 594 28.52 -5.61 8.05
N ALA A 595 28.39 -4.84 9.13
CA ALA A 595 27.79 -5.27 10.38
C ALA A 595 26.50 -4.48 10.62
N ILE A 596 25.36 -5.16 10.67
CA ILE A 596 24.04 -4.53 10.72
C ILE A 596 23.10 -5.28 11.66
N GLU A 597 22.24 -4.54 12.35
CA GLU A 597 21.06 -5.10 12.98
C GLU A 597 20.00 -5.41 11.92
N ILE A 598 19.43 -6.61 12.00
CA ILE A 598 18.36 -7.11 11.13
C ILE A 598 17.10 -7.24 11.96
N GLY A 599 16.07 -6.48 11.57
CA GLY A 599 14.80 -6.47 12.29
C GLY A 599 14.97 -6.03 13.74
N THR A 600 14.30 -6.74 14.65
CA THR A 600 14.22 -6.37 16.07
C THR A 600 15.02 -7.29 17.01
N GLY A 601 15.66 -8.34 16.50
CA GLY A 601 16.29 -9.36 17.35
C GLY A 601 17.54 -10.05 16.80
N LYS A 602 18.03 -9.70 15.60
CA LYS A 602 19.20 -10.35 15.00
C LYS A 602 20.28 -9.35 14.63
N PHE A 603 21.52 -9.77 14.66
CA PHE A 603 22.68 -9.00 14.23
C PHE A 603 23.46 -9.79 13.20
N ALA A 604 23.64 -9.24 12.00
CA ALA A 604 24.44 -9.86 10.94
C ALA A 604 25.80 -9.20 10.79
N ILE A 605 26.79 -10.06 10.57
CA ILE A 605 28.13 -9.70 10.14
C ILE A 605 28.34 -10.39 8.79
N ALA A 606 28.62 -9.61 7.76
CA ALA A 606 28.88 -10.10 6.42
C ALA A 606 30.24 -9.59 5.93
N ILE A 607 31.07 -10.48 5.40
CA ILE A 607 32.30 -10.17 4.67
C ILE A 607 32.15 -10.78 3.27
N SER A 608 32.53 -10.03 2.25
CA SER A 608 32.53 -10.49 0.88
C SER A 608 33.83 -10.08 0.20
N ASP A 609 34.55 -11.05 -0.34
CA ASP A 609 35.73 -10.83 -1.17
C ASP A 609 35.31 -10.96 -2.64
N GLY A 610 35.62 -9.93 -3.44
CA GLY A 610 35.33 -9.91 -4.87
C GLY A 610 36.53 -10.42 -5.67
N MET A 611 36.33 -11.37 -6.58
CA MET A 611 37.42 -11.87 -7.41
C MET A 611 38.07 -10.76 -8.25
N GLY A 612 39.39 -10.59 -8.09
CA GLY A 612 40.20 -9.65 -8.87
C GLY A 612 40.99 -8.67 -8.01
N ASN A 613 41.33 -7.49 -8.53
CA ASN A 613 41.99 -6.44 -7.75
C ASN A 613 41.35 -5.08 -8.04
N GLY A 614 41.30 -4.20 -7.03
CA GLY A 614 40.93 -2.80 -7.18
C GLY A 614 39.42 -2.55 -7.35
N GLY A 615 39.06 -1.50 -8.10
CA GLY A 615 37.69 -0.98 -8.14
C GLY A 615 36.62 -1.96 -8.65
N ARG A 616 36.96 -2.87 -9.57
CA ARG A 616 36.00 -3.86 -10.08
C ARG A 616 35.59 -4.86 -8.99
N ALA A 617 36.55 -5.39 -8.25
CA ALA A 617 36.30 -6.30 -7.13
C ALA A 617 35.50 -5.60 -6.02
N HIS A 618 35.84 -4.34 -5.73
CA HIS A 618 35.12 -3.51 -4.77
C HIS A 618 33.64 -3.31 -5.14
N ASP A 619 33.36 -2.95 -6.40
CA ASP A 619 32.00 -2.72 -6.87
C ASP A 619 31.15 -3.99 -6.79
N GLU A 620 31.76 -5.16 -7.01
CA GLU A 620 31.13 -6.46 -6.91
C GLU A 620 30.80 -6.84 -5.47
N SER A 621 31.79 -6.88 -4.59
CA SER A 621 31.61 -7.21 -3.18
C SER A 621 30.66 -6.24 -2.49
N SER A 622 30.74 -4.94 -2.82
CA SER A 622 29.82 -3.92 -2.31
C SER A 622 28.39 -4.11 -2.81
N ALA A 623 28.19 -4.54 -4.06
CA ALA A 623 26.86 -4.82 -4.60
C ALA A 623 26.22 -6.03 -3.92
N THR A 624 27.00 -7.10 -3.69
CA THR A 624 26.55 -8.32 -2.98
C THR A 624 26.11 -7.98 -1.55
N ILE A 625 26.94 -7.25 -0.80
CA ILE A 625 26.62 -6.83 0.58
C ILE A 625 25.40 -5.91 0.62
N ARG A 626 25.27 -4.97 -0.33
CA ARG A 626 24.13 -4.04 -0.38
C ARG A 626 22.81 -4.79 -0.67
N LEU A 627 22.83 -5.75 -1.59
CA LEU A 627 21.67 -6.56 -1.92
C LEU A 627 21.28 -7.47 -0.74
N LEU A 628 22.27 -8.12 -0.11
CA LEU A 628 22.07 -8.94 1.09
C LEU A 628 21.42 -8.12 2.21
N LYS A 629 21.94 -6.92 2.46
CA LYS A 629 21.38 -6.00 3.46
C LYS A 629 19.91 -5.69 3.18
N GLN A 630 19.54 -5.36 1.94
CA GLN A 630 18.15 -5.02 1.60
C GLN A 630 17.20 -6.21 1.78
N ILE A 631 17.61 -7.40 1.37
CA ILE A 631 16.80 -8.62 1.47
C ILE A 631 16.62 -9.02 2.94
N LEU A 632 17.70 -9.05 3.73
CA LEU A 632 17.62 -9.37 5.16
C LEU A 632 16.77 -8.35 5.93
N GLN A 633 16.88 -7.05 5.60
CA GLN A 633 16.05 -6.00 6.22
C GLN A 633 14.56 -6.12 5.91
N SER A 634 14.17 -6.85 4.85
CA SER A 634 12.76 -7.11 4.54
C SER A 634 12.13 -8.25 5.35
N GLY A 635 12.88 -8.89 6.26
CA GLY A 635 12.36 -9.93 7.16
C GLY A 635 12.32 -11.34 6.56
N ILE A 636 12.84 -11.51 5.34
CA ILE A 636 12.91 -12.80 4.65
C ILE A 636 13.85 -13.76 5.40
N GLU A 637 13.48 -15.04 5.44
CA GLU A 637 14.32 -16.10 5.98
C GLU A 637 15.72 -16.11 5.36
N GLU A 638 16.74 -16.32 6.19
CA GLU A 638 18.16 -16.22 5.84
C GLU A 638 18.55 -17.15 4.67
N THR A 639 18.03 -18.37 4.68
CA THR A 639 18.35 -19.38 3.66
C THR A 639 17.75 -19.00 2.30
N VAL A 640 16.54 -18.45 2.30
CA VAL A 640 15.84 -17.95 1.11
C VAL A 640 16.52 -16.69 0.58
N ALA A 641 16.98 -15.80 1.46
CA ALA A 641 17.71 -14.59 1.10
C ALA A 641 18.99 -14.91 0.32
N VAL A 642 19.79 -15.85 0.80
CA VAL A 642 21.04 -16.25 0.14
C VAL A 642 20.78 -16.95 -1.20
N LYS A 643 19.78 -17.84 -1.26
CA LYS A 643 19.37 -18.47 -2.53
C LYS A 643 18.95 -17.43 -3.56
N SER A 644 18.20 -16.42 -3.13
CA SER A 644 17.76 -15.31 -3.99
C SER A 644 18.93 -14.52 -4.55
N ILE A 645 19.92 -14.21 -3.71
CA ILE A 645 21.12 -13.47 -4.13
C ILE A 645 21.94 -14.30 -5.11
N ASN A 646 22.15 -15.59 -4.84
CA ASN A 646 22.85 -16.48 -5.76
C ASN A 646 22.19 -16.51 -7.14
N SER A 647 20.85 -16.60 -7.19
CA SER A 647 20.08 -16.55 -8.44
C SER A 647 20.15 -15.18 -9.13
N ILE A 648 20.24 -14.08 -8.38
CA ILE A 648 20.37 -12.73 -8.98
C ILE A 648 21.79 -12.52 -9.54
N LEU A 649 22.81 -12.99 -8.83
CA LEU A 649 24.21 -12.83 -9.22
C LEU A 649 24.58 -13.76 -10.40
N SER A 650 23.99 -14.97 -10.49
CA SER A 650 24.21 -15.89 -11.62
C SER A 650 23.73 -15.34 -12.97
N LEU A 651 22.87 -14.32 -12.98
CA LEU A 651 22.33 -13.69 -14.20
C LEU A 651 23.29 -12.67 -14.83
N ARG A 652 24.30 -12.17 -14.10
CA ARG A 652 25.29 -11.24 -14.67
C ARG A 652 26.23 -12.01 -15.59
N THR A 653 25.93 -11.96 -16.88
CA THR A 653 26.46 -12.86 -17.91
C THR A 653 27.86 -12.50 -18.44
N ASN A 654 28.59 -11.59 -17.79
CA ASN A 654 29.91 -11.15 -18.27
C ASN A 654 30.99 -11.40 -17.21
N ASP A 655 31.98 -12.22 -17.56
CA ASP A 655 33.25 -12.49 -16.88
C ASP A 655 33.16 -12.81 -15.38
N GLU A 656 33.14 -14.11 -15.03
CA GLU A 656 33.57 -14.68 -13.73
C GLU A 656 33.30 -13.78 -12.50
N VAL A 657 32.06 -13.29 -12.36
CA VAL A 657 31.62 -12.43 -11.25
C VAL A 657 31.25 -13.36 -10.09
N PHE A 658 32.27 -13.80 -9.36
CA PHE A 658 32.11 -14.59 -8.15
C PHE A 658 32.63 -13.77 -6.96
N SER A 659 31.74 -13.57 -5.99
CA SER A 659 32.13 -13.04 -4.69
C SER A 659 31.93 -14.12 -3.64
N THR A 660 32.93 -14.25 -2.77
CA THR A 660 32.79 -15.07 -1.57
C THR A 660 31.82 -14.36 -0.62
N LEU A 661 31.16 -15.13 0.24
CA LEU A 661 30.30 -14.55 1.28
C LEU A 661 30.51 -15.32 2.58
N ASP A 662 30.97 -14.62 3.61
CA ASP A 662 30.95 -15.07 5.00
C ASP A 662 29.88 -14.30 5.75
N LEU A 663 28.81 -14.98 6.15
CA LEU A 663 27.69 -14.41 6.87
C LEU A 663 27.51 -15.10 8.22
N ALA A 664 27.58 -14.33 9.29
CA ALA A 664 27.27 -14.77 10.65
C ALA A 664 26.06 -13.98 11.15
N ILE A 665 24.97 -14.67 11.48
CA ILE A 665 23.74 -14.07 12.00
C ILE A 665 23.58 -14.51 13.44
N ILE A 666 23.70 -13.55 14.35
CA ILE A 666 23.63 -13.73 15.79
C ILE A 666 22.22 -13.36 16.25
N ASP A 667 21.51 -14.28 16.87
CA ASP A 667 20.27 -14.00 17.58
C ASP A 667 20.60 -13.30 18.90
N LEU A 668 20.04 -12.10 19.10
CA LEU A 668 20.27 -11.26 20.27
C LEU A 668 19.44 -11.71 21.48
N GLN A 669 18.53 -12.68 21.33
CA GLN A 669 17.71 -13.21 22.41
C GLN A 669 18.39 -14.37 23.13
N ASP A 670 18.96 -15.33 22.38
CA ASP A 670 19.60 -16.52 22.96
C ASP A 670 21.08 -16.67 22.63
N ALA A 671 21.69 -15.76 21.85
CA ALA A 671 23.06 -15.83 21.35
C ALA A 671 23.36 -17.04 20.44
N ARG A 672 22.32 -17.67 19.87
CA ARG A 672 22.49 -18.67 18.83
C ARG A 672 22.96 -17.98 17.56
N THR A 673 24.03 -18.51 16.98
CA THR A 673 24.62 -17.95 15.75
C THR A 673 24.48 -18.94 14.61
N VAL A 674 23.98 -18.46 13.48
CA VAL A 674 23.92 -19.19 12.22
C VAL A 674 25.05 -18.69 11.34
N PHE A 675 25.95 -19.60 10.99
CA PHE A 675 27.04 -19.36 10.07
C PHE A 675 26.67 -19.89 8.69
N LEU A 676 26.86 -19.03 7.71
CA LEU A 676 26.67 -19.31 6.31
C LEU A 676 27.93 -18.86 5.58
N LYS A 677 28.75 -19.84 5.25
CA LYS A 677 30.03 -19.62 4.57
C LYS A 677 29.89 -20.10 3.14
N VAL A 678 30.26 -19.27 2.18
CA VAL A 678 30.16 -19.57 0.75
C VAL A 678 31.48 -19.20 0.09
N GLY A 679 32.35 -20.20 -0.09
CA GLY A 679 33.69 -20.01 -0.65
C GLY A 679 34.59 -19.06 0.15
N SER A 680 34.40 -18.94 1.46
CA SER A 680 35.11 -17.98 2.32
C SER A 680 35.98 -18.64 3.39
N ALA A 681 36.99 -17.92 3.90
CA ALA A 681 37.85 -18.31 5.00
C ALA A 681 37.09 -18.81 6.26
N PRO A 682 37.73 -19.66 7.08
CA PRO A 682 37.17 -20.11 8.35
C PRO A 682 37.05 -18.96 9.36
N SER A 683 36.00 -19.00 10.17
CA SER A 683 35.84 -18.08 11.32
C SER A 683 36.33 -18.74 12.60
N PHE A 684 36.67 -17.93 13.60
CA PHE A 684 37.11 -18.41 14.90
C PHE A 684 36.26 -17.84 16.03
N ILE A 685 35.99 -18.65 17.05
CA ILE A 685 35.33 -18.21 18.28
C ILE A 685 36.32 -18.37 19.42
N LYS A 686 36.69 -17.26 20.07
CA LYS A 686 37.52 -17.26 21.28
C LYS A 686 36.61 -17.20 22.51
N ARG A 687 36.70 -18.25 23.34
CA ARG A 687 36.01 -18.39 24.62
C ARG A 687 37.05 -18.54 25.73
N GLY A 688 37.39 -17.45 26.38
CA GLY A 688 38.54 -17.39 27.29
C GLY A 688 39.82 -17.84 26.56
N ASP A 689 40.41 -18.95 27.01
CA ASP A 689 41.63 -19.54 26.43
C ASP A 689 41.39 -20.56 25.31
N GLN A 690 40.13 -20.89 25.01
CA GLN A 690 39.76 -21.84 23.97
C GLN A 690 39.46 -21.12 22.65
N VAL A 691 39.97 -21.66 21.55
CA VAL A 691 39.72 -21.14 20.20
C VAL A 691 39.08 -22.24 19.36
N LEU A 692 37.81 -22.07 19.03
CA LEU A 692 37.02 -22.95 18.18
C LEU A 692 37.10 -22.45 16.73
N LYS A 693 37.16 -23.37 15.78
CA LYS A 693 37.15 -23.08 14.33
C LYS A 693 35.76 -23.42 13.79
N VAL A 694 35.21 -22.54 12.96
CA VAL A 694 33.95 -22.72 12.25
C VAL A 694 34.23 -22.71 10.76
N GLU A 695 33.90 -23.79 10.06
CA GLU A 695 34.07 -23.97 8.62
C GLU A 695 32.84 -24.68 8.05
N ALA A 696 32.49 -24.40 6.79
CA ALA A 696 31.41 -25.08 6.07
C ALA A 696 31.85 -25.34 4.62
N GLY A 697 31.37 -26.44 4.02
CA GLY A 697 31.87 -26.95 2.74
C GLY A 697 31.26 -26.34 1.48
N ASN A 698 30.71 -25.12 1.53
CA ASN A 698 29.97 -24.56 0.39
C ASN A 698 30.90 -23.88 -0.63
N VAL A 699 30.64 -24.11 -1.92
CA VAL A 699 31.33 -23.47 -3.05
C VAL A 699 30.88 -22.00 -3.25
N PRO A 700 31.72 -21.09 -3.80
CA PRO A 700 31.40 -19.67 -3.98
C PRO A 700 30.07 -19.38 -4.70
N ILE A 701 29.45 -18.24 -4.37
CA ILE A 701 28.17 -17.79 -4.95
C ILE A 701 28.35 -17.49 -6.44
N GLY A 702 27.42 -17.96 -7.27
CA GLY A 702 27.34 -17.71 -8.71
C GLY A 702 27.74 -18.88 -9.61
N ILE A 703 28.31 -19.97 -9.07
CA ILE A 703 28.88 -21.08 -9.87
C ILE A 703 27.87 -22.21 -10.16
N LEU A 704 27.05 -22.61 -9.18
CA LEU A 704 26.14 -23.77 -9.29
C LEU A 704 24.66 -23.36 -9.32
N GLN A 705 23.91 -23.95 -10.25
CA GLN A 705 22.46 -23.75 -10.42
C GLN A 705 21.62 -24.35 -9.28
N GLN A 706 22.14 -25.38 -8.61
CA GLN A 706 21.54 -25.99 -7.42
C GLN A 706 22.48 -25.78 -6.23
N PHE A 707 22.16 -24.81 -5.40
CA PHE A 707 22.93 -24.44 -4.21
C PHE A 707 22.13 -24.80 -2.96
N GLU A 708 22.47 -25.93 -2.33
CA GLU A 708 22.03 -26.22 -0.97
C GLU A 708 23.03 -25.58 -0.03
N VAL A 709 22.60 -24.53 0.67
CA VAL A 709 23.46 -23.84 1.62
C VAL A 709 23.54 -24.65 2.89
N GLU A 710 24.70 -25.24 3.17
CA GLU A 710 24.95 -25.83 4.49
C GLU A 710 25.03 -24.69 5.51
N THR A 711 24.20 -24.78 6.55
CA THR A 711 24.19 -23.83 7.67
C THR A 711 24.82 -24.49 8.89
N VAL A 712 25.77 -23.79 9.51
CA VAL A 712 26.41 -24.26 10.75
C VAL A 712 25.84 -23.48 11.91
N HIS A 713 25.39 -24.17 12.95
CA HIS A 713 24.82 -23.57 14.14
C HIS A 713 25.79 -23.68 15.31
N GLU A 714 26.09 -22.55 15.94
CA GLU A 714 26.90 -22.51 17.17
C GLU A 714 26.20 -21.67 18.23
N GLN A 715 26.46 -22.01 19.50
CA GLN A 715 25.90 -21.31 20.65
C GLN A 715 26.97 -20.42 21.29
N LEU A 716 26.86 -19.11 21.08
CA LEU A 716 27.74 -18.13 21.72
C LEU A 716 27.29 -17.87 23.14
N LYS A 717 28.23 -17.35 23.95
CA LYS A 717 28.04 -16.94 25.34
C LYS A 717 28.53 -15.52 25.55
N SER A 718 28.07 -14.90 26.63
CA SER A 718 28.58 -13.60 27.04
C SER A 718 30.09 -13.65 27.27
N GLY A 719 30.82 -12.68 26.72
CA GLY A 719 32.27 -12.58 26.71
C GLY A 719 32.95 -13.32 25.54
N ASP A 720 32.23 -14.10 24.74
CA ASP A 720 32.81 -14.73 23.55
C ASP A 720 33.16 -13.67 22.49
N LEU A 721 34.30 -13.87 21.83
CA LEU A 721 34.73 -13.09 20.68
C LEU A 721 34.58 -13.94 19.41
N LEU A 722 33.67 -13.52 18.54
CA LEU A 722 33.56 -14.04 17.18
C LEU A 722 34.52 -13.25 16.28
N ILE A 723 35.38 -13.96 15.56
CA ILE A 723 36.39 -13.39 14.68
C ILE A 723 36.13 -13.91 13.27
N THR A 724 35.74 -13.03 12.36
CA THR A 724 35.54 -13.31 10.94
C THR A 724 36.56 -12.54 10.11
N MET A 725 37.09 -13.16 9.05
CA MET A 725 38.18 -12.59 8.26
C MET A 725 38.08 -13.01 6.80
N SER A 726 38.69 -12.23 5.91
CA SER A 726 38.90 -12.62 4.50
C SER A 726 40.13 -13.49 4.33
N ASP A 727 40.25 -14.10 3.15
CA ASP A 727 41.32 -15.03 2.79
C ASP A 727 42.71 -14.37 2.88
N GLY A 728 42.81 -13.07 2.56
CA GLY A 728 44.06 -12.31 2.69
C GLY A 728 44.62 -12.25 4.12
N VAL A 729 43.77 -12.36 5.14
CA VAL A 729 44.20 -12.43 6.56
C VAL A 729 44.57 -13.86 6.96
N PHE A 730 43.78 -14.84 6.53
CA PHE A 730 43.96 -16.24 6.91
C PHE A 730 45.15 -16.91 6.20
N GLU A 731 45.28 -16.67 4.90
CA GLU A 731 46.35 -17.21 4.04
C GLU A 731 47.57 -16.28 3.92
N GLY A 732 47.47 -15.06 4.45
CA GLY A 732 48.54 -14.07 4.42
C GLY A 732 49.93 -14.58 4.88
N PRO A 733 50.04 -15.39 5.95
CA PRO A 733 51.33 -15.91 6.41
C PRO A 733 51.95 -16.99 5.49
N GLU A 734 52.56 -16.60 4.36
CA GLU A 734 53.09 -17.52 3.33
C GLU A 734 54.11 -18.56 3.82
N PHE A 735 54.90 -18.24 4.86
CA PHE A 735 55.96 -19.14 5.37
C PHE A 735 55.45 -20.14 6.43
N ILE A 736 54.13 -20.31 6.56
CA ILE A 736 53.50 -21.11 7.60
C ILE A 736 52.75 -22.28 6.96
N GLU A 737 53.24 -23.50 7.14
CA GLU A 737 52.60 -24.71 6.56
C GLU A 737 51.19 -24.97 7.11
N ASN A 738 50.88 -24.53 8.34
CA ASN A 738 49.59 -24.75 8.97
C ASN A 738 49.04 -23.44 9.54
N ALA A 739 48.31 -22.71 8.68
CA ALA A 739 47.64 -21.45 9.01
C ALA A 739 46.67 -21.60 10.19
N ASP A 740 45.92 -22.71 10.29
CA ASP A 740 44.98 -22.97 11.38
C ASP A 740 45.65 -22.94 12.76
N VAL A 741 46.75 -23.68 12.91
CA VAL A 741 47.48 -23.77 14.20
C VAL A 741 48.12 -22.44 14.56
N TRP A 742 48.62 -21.71 13.56
CA TRP A 742 49.21 -20.40 13.79
C TRP A 742 48.16 -19.38 14.21
N MET A 743 47.02 -19.32 13.51
CA MET A 743 45.93 -18.40 13.80
C MET A 743 45.36 -18.63 15.20
N LYS A 744 45.10 -19.90 15.57
CA LYS A 744 44.67 -20.26 16.93
C LYS A 744 45.67 -19.81 18.01
N ARG A 745 46.97 -19.92 17.73
CA ARG A 745 48.03 -19.48 18.66
C ARG A 745 48.02 -17.96 18.84
N LYS A 746 47.87 -17.21 17.74
CA LYS A 746 47.85 -15.74 17.77
C LYS A 746 46.61 -15.20 18.47
N ILE A 747 45.43 -15.71 18.11
CA ILE A 747 44.15 -15.39 18.79
C ILE A 747 44.25 -15.64 20.31
N LYS A 748 44.90 -16.74 20.70
CA LYS A 748 45.11 -17.07 22.11
C LYS A 748 46.08 -16.10 22.80
N SER A 749 47.12 -15.63 22.12
CA SER A 749 48.14 -14.75 22.70
C SER A 749 47.69 -13.30 22.95
N ILE A 750 46.64 -12.84 22.27
CA ILE A 750 46.12 -11.48 22.40
C ILE A 750 45.30 -11.36 23.69
N ASP A 751 45.78 -10.57 24.64
CA ASP A 751 45.14 -10.34 25.95
C ASP A 751 44.41 -8.99 25.99
N THR A 752 43.40 -8.86 25.12
CA THR A 752 42.43 -7.77 25.17
C THR A 752 41.04 -8.32 24.89
N THR A 753 40.04 -7.73 25.56
CA THR A 753 38.63 -8.02 25.31
C THR A 753 38.00 -7.00 24.39
N ASP A 754 38.65 -5.86 24.13
CA ASP A 754 38.13 -4.81 23.26
C ASP A 754 38.19 -5.26 21.79
N PRO A 755 37.04 -5.34 21.07
CA PRO A 755 36.99 -5.86 19.71
C PRO A 755 37.86 -5.08 18.72
N GLN A 756 37.90 -3.74 18.84
CA GLN A 756 38.67 -2.90 17.92
C GLN A 756 40.17 -3.10 18.14
N ALA A 757 40.64 -2.99 19.38
CA ALA A 757 42.05 -3.26 19.69
C ALA A 757 42.45 -4.70 19.34
N PHE A 758 41.54 -5.68 19.51
CA PHE A 758 41.80 -7.06 19.10
C PHE A 758 42.00 -7.19 17.59
N ALA A 759 41.14 -6.53 16.80
CA ALA A 759 41.22 -6.54 15.34
C ALA A 759 42.54 -5.91 14.87
N ASP A 760 42.91 -4.75 15.41
CA ASP A 760 44.13 -4.03 15.04
C ASP A 760 45.39 -4.86 15.39
N LEU A 761 45.44 -5.46 16.58
CA LEU A 761 46.57 -6.28 17.01
C LEU A 761 46.73 -7.55 16.16
N LEU A 762 45.63 -8.21 15.80
CA LEU A 762 45.69 -9.41 14.96
C LEU A 762 46.11 -9.07 13.53
N MET A 763 45.59 -7.96 12.97
CA MET A 763 45.99 -7.45 11.67
C MET A 763 47.49 -7.10 11.62
N ASP A 764 47.98 -6.39 12.63
CA ASP A 764 49.41 -6.03 12.76
C ASP A 764 50.31 -7.28 12.82
N GLU A 765 49.90 -8.33 13.52
CA GLU A 765 50.64 -9.60 13.58
C GLU A 765 50.72 -10.29 12.21
N VAL A 766 49.64 -10.25 11.40
CA VAL A 766 49.65 -10.78 10.04
C VAL A 766 50.61 -9.96 9.16
N ILE A 767 50.51 -8.63 9.17
CA ILE A 767 51.37 -7.73 8.39
C ILE A 767 52.86 -7.93 8.74
N ARG A 768 53.18 -8.11 10.03
CA ARG A 768 54.55 -8.37 10.50
C ARG A 768 55.13 -9.67 9.94
N THR A 769 54.31 -10.70 9.76
CA THR A 769 54.78 -11.96 9.15
C THR A 769 55.09 -11.81 7.66
N GLN A 770 54.51 -10.82 6.99
CA GLN A 770 54.74 -10.51 5.57
C GLN A 770 55.83 -9.44 5.36
N SER A 771 56.71 -9.20 6.34
CA SER A 771 57.75 -8.15 6.25
C SER A 771 57.20 -6.74 5.99
N ASN A 772 55.99 -6.44 6.49
CA ASN A 772 55.24 -5.21 6.26
C ASN A 772 54.81 -4.95 4.80
N GLU A 773 54.77 -5.98 3.96
CA GLU A 773 54.16 -5.91 2.63
C GLU A 773 52.75 -6.47 2.65
N ILE A 774 51.78 -5.74 2.09
CA ILE A 774 50.38 -6.19 1.98
C ILE A 774 50.18 -6.79 0.60
N LYS A 775 50.17 -8.12 0.52
CA LYS A 775 50.10 -8.86 -0.74
C LYS A 775 48.69 -9.04 -1.28
N ASP A 776 47.70 -8.97 -0.41
CA ASP A 776 46.29 -9.08 -0.76
C ASP A 776 45.42 -8.17 0.08
N ASP A 777 44.14 -8.02 -0.31
CA ASP A 777 43.17 -7.29 0.50
C ASP A 777 42.90 -8.03 1.81
N MET A 778 42.90 -7.29 2.93
CA MET A 778 42.81 -7.87 4.27
C MET A 778 41.68 -7.21 5.06
N THR A 779 40.67 -8.00 5.41
CA THR A 779 39.54 -7.56 6.21
C THR A 779 39.33 -8.48 7.40
N LEU A 780 39.19 -7.89 8.58
CA LEU A 780 38.98 -8.59 9.84
C LEU A 780 37.89 -7.89 10.64
N CYS A 781 36.86 -8.64 11.02
CA CYS A 781 35.79 -8.19 11.90
C CYS A 781 35.79 -9.03 13.18
N VAL A 782 35.74 -8.36 14.32
CA VAL A 782 35.67 -8.98 15.65
C VAL A 782 34.39 -8.51 16.31
N ALA A 783 33.59 -9.45 16.81
CA ALA A 783 32.34 -9.19 17.50
C ALA A 783 32.37 -9.81 18.90
N ARG A 784 32.17 -8.98 19.93
CA ARG A 784 32.00 -9.43 21.32
C ARG A 784 30.52 -9.52 21.66
N ILE A 785 30.13 -10.65 22.22
CA ILE A 785 28.77 -10.85 22.75
C ILE A 785 28.75 -10.42 24.21
N GLU A 786 27.83 -9.54 24.59
CA GLU A 786 27.63 -9.10 25.98
C GLU A 786 26.19 -9.34 26.42
N HIS A 787 25.97 -9.56 27.71
CA HIS A 787 24.60 -9.53 28.24
C HIS A 787 24.10 -8.09 28.23
N ASN A 788 22.90 -7.90 27.69
CA ASN A 788 22.19 -6.66 27.78
C ASN A 788 21.51 -6.60 29.16
N VAL A 789 22.05 -5.81 30.07
CA VAL A 789 21.46 -5.59 31.39
C VAL A 789 20.71 -4.26 31.32
N PRO A 790 19.37 -4.25 31.28
CA PRO A 790 18.60 -3.01 31.25
C PRO A 790 18.78 -2.25 32.56
N GLU A 791 18.67 -0.91 32.51
CA GLU A 791 18.87 -0.05 33.69
C GLU A 791 17.80 -0.27 34.79
N TRP A 792 16.69 -0.93 34.47
CA TRP A 792 15.60 -1.24 35.41
C TRP A 792 15.07 -2.67 35.20
N ALA A 793 14.69 -3.33 36.29
CA ALA A 793 14.12 -4.69 36.29
C ALA A 793 12.59 -4.65 36.36
N ALA A 794 11.91 -5.61 35.71
CA ALA A 794 10.45 -5.73 35.73
C ALA A 794 9.92 -5.98 37.16
N ILE A 795 8.81 -5.33 37.51
CA ILE A 795 8.10 -5.54 38.77
C ILE A 795 7.30 -6.86 38.64
N PRO A 796 7.56 -7.88 39.48
CA PRO A 796 6.78 -9.11 39.43
C PRO A 796 5.33 -8.84 39.87
N ILE A 797 4.38 -9.23 39.03
CA ILE A 797 2.95 -9.19 39.36
C ILE A 797 2.62 -10.50 40.11
N TYR A 798 2.09 -10.37 41.31
CA TYR A 798 1.51 -11.52 42.03
C TYR A 798 0.08 -11.74 41.55
N ASP A 799 -0.30 -13.00 41.31
CA ASP A 799 -1.66 -13.39 40.90
C ASP A 799 -2.72 -12.70 41.78
N ILE A 800 -3.45 -11.76 41.19
CA ILE A 800 -4.61 -11.16 41.83
C ILE A 800 -5.77 -12.12 41.56
N GLU A 801 -6.05 -12.99 42.54
CA GLU A 801 -7.25 -13.83 42.49
C GLU A 801 -8.48 -12.94 42.19
N PRO A 802 -9.28 -13.28 41.16
CA PRO A 802 -10.45 -12.48 40.80
C PRO A 802 -11.41 -12.48 42.00
N ALA A 803 -11.66 -11.29 42.56
CA ALA A 803 -12.55 -11.13 43.69
C ALA A 803 -13.95 -11.69 43.34
N GLU A 804 -14.24 -12.90 43.83
CA GLU A 804 -15.58 -13.48 43.76
C GLU A 804 -16.56 -12.50 44.38
N LYS A 805 -17.42 -11.91 43.55
CA LYS A 805 -18.57 -11.11 43.99
C LYS A 805 -19.48 -11.99 44.85
N LYS A 806 -19.28 -12.01 46.17
CA LYS A 806 -20.25 -12.56 47.13
C LYS A 806 -21.58 -11.82 46.94
N LYS A 807 -22.54 -12.48 46.31
CA LYS A 807 -23.95 -12.07 46.26
C LYS A 807 -24.46 -11.93 47.70
N LYS A 808 -24.62 -10.70 48.19
CA LYS A 808 -25.38 -10.41 49.42
C LYS A 808 -26.83 -10.85 49.18
N LYS A 809 -27.27 -11.90 49.88
CA LYS A 809 -28.69 -12.23 50.04
C LYS A 809 -29.37 -11.09 50.81
N PRO A 810 -30.59 -10.67 50.44
CA PRO A 810 -31.34 -9.68 51.20
C PRO A 810 -31.85 -10.30 52.50
N ASP A 811 -31.50 -9.67 53.64
CA ASP A 811 -32.00 -10.05 54.95
C ASP A 811 -33.51 -9.82 55.04
N ARG A 812 -34.25 -10.90 55.31
CA ARG A 812 -35.67 -10.84 55.67
C ARG A 812 -35.78 -10.28 57.09
N ARG A 813 -36.31 -9.06 57.21
CA ARG A 813 -36.83 -8.51 58.47
C ARG A 813 -37.83 -9.48 59.09
N ARG A 814 -37.55 -9.95 60.32
CA ARG A 814 -38.57 -10.50 61.22
C ARG A 814 -38.90 -9.43 62.26
N ALA A 815 -40.20 -9.23 62.45
CA ALA A 815 -40.80 -8.33 63.41
C ALA A 815 -40.49 -8.73 64.86
N VAL A 816 -40.16 -7.73 65.68
CA VAL A 816 -40.76 -7.43 66.99
C VAL A 816 -40.84 -5.92 67.10
#